data_AF-A0A524JA92-F1
#
_entry.id   AF-A0A524JA92-F1
#
_cell.length_a   1.000
_cell.length_b   1.000
_cell.length_c   1.000
_cell.angle_alpha   90.00
_cell.angle_beta   90.00
_cell.angle_gamma   90.00
#
_symmetry.space_group_name_H-M   'P 1'
#
loop_
_entity.id
_entity.type
_entity.pdbx_description
1 polymer ?
#
loop_
_entity_poly.entity_id
_entity_poly.type
_entity_poly.pdbx_seq_one_letter_code
_entity_poly.pdbx_strand_id
1 'polypeptide(L)'
;MGWKLWRHNKYVHAVPWIWATIFFFYQSTQWVKSMRYLLPLYPVFALMAAWFVVRFLAVSQKKQVGRNPRISMVRIARITLCFVICGTFLWACAFLQIYAKPLTRVAASEWMYENVPTAVTLHTLDGDIQVPIHPPMTLNIGIPTTVRIPAQDRNRTVTGITFNKYTTSTPGTRTVSVTIDDVVVASGSLEAAQDTYASLTIALYEWETLYAEQQYDMNLLVDIGDSIVLTSSVIANEHWDDPLPQRMGGRDPFWNWYQSLSSSPSTQMNNYDNDTPEKRRSLLAWLDETDYIVLSSNRLYGSIPRLPLRYPFTTQYYAALFSGDLGFDLAAEFVSYPTLGNCQLPDQEIPFPLIEAKFTNRAPCSISFSPAEEAFSVYDHPTVLIFEKNDTFDSKKVAAALPEDLLNNVQWMTPLDATRGQGKLTPSLVMDARTRIEQEAGGTWSSIFNRLNLINRNPLFAVCSWWLLLVALGWLAFPWMYSVFPKLHDRGYGISKTVGLLLWSYCVWLLASLRIAPFTRLTLWGVFVLLILVIVLATRKNHKAILEFIKREWRSLLRVELLFLVLYAVWVLVRSMNPDLWHPVTGGEKPMDFAYLNAVVKSTWFPPYDPWFSGGILNYYYFGFVMVGSLVKATGIIPSVAYNLAVPTLFALTGLGAYTVAANLASGTDKKKSHRAGLWGILLVTILGNLGEARLLFKGYENVGTVHFDSLIPGYPATVSALVGLWKVVVNKVSLGFRPEWWYWDATRVIPFAPGEVGPINEFPAFTFLYADLHAHMMAFPITLVALCIVVQWAVGGGLPVKKTDCWSDTIRSAFPQPISSLLLAGLVAGALRATNTWDYPTYLALMALGSLLPLYRHLRHRMNTDKGEWHNDLRVFLRLLTPVVVLLLAELLFLPFTRHYAVAYSAFEPWEGSRTPLGIYLIMYGVFLFPIIGSGFVAGAKWIQNAHTKEGHYPLRTFLVFGLSAIVLLVLFVYLIKVPIAWLVIPLGLMALALLAANETSARAQMLWLWVGTALALSLGVEFIVL
;
A
#
# COMPACT_ATOMS: atom_id res chain seq x y z
N MET A 1 29.74 -11.54 24.90
CA MET A 1 30.64 -10.41 25.26
C MET A 1 29.87 -9.21 25.79
N GLY A 2 28.80 -8.74 25.13
CA GLY A 2 27.96 -7.63 25.63
C GLY A 2 27.53 -7.74 27.11
N TRP A 3 27.11 -8.93 27.56
CA TRP A 3 26.81 -9.14 28.99
C TRP A 3 28.03 -9.00 29.93
N LYS A 4 29.24 -9.40 29.50
CA LYS A 4 30.47 -9.20 30.28
C LYS A 4 30.96 -7.75 30.23
N LEU A 5 30.70 -7.03 29.14
CA LEU A 5 30.92 -5.59 29.05
C LEU A 5 30.01 -4.85 30.04
N TRP A 6 28.71 -5.15 30.02
CA TRP A 6 27.70 -4.48 30.83
C TRP A 6 27.76 -4.85 32.33
N ARG A 7 27.98 -6.13 32.65
CA ARG A 7 27.93 -6.63 34.04
C ARG A 7 29.30 -6.72 34.73
N HIS A 8 30.39 -6.80 33.97
CA HIS A 8 31.74 -7.05 34.52
C HIS A 8 32.78 -6.00 34.10
N ASN A 9 32.39 -4.86 33.53
CA ASN A 9 33.26 -3.73 33.17
C ASN A 9 34.53 -4.11 32.38
N LYS A 10 34.46 -5.14 31.52
CA LYS A 10 35.60 -5.59 30.70
C LYS A 10 35.65 -4.83 29.37
N TYR A 11 36.11 -3.57 29.42
CA TYR A 11 36.15 -2.66 28.27
C TYR A 11 37.07 -3.10 27.12
N VAL A 12 38.01 -4.03 27.35
CA VAL A 12 38.87 -4.62 26.30
C VAL A 12 38.06 -5.28 25.17
N HIS A 13 36.83 -5.71 25.46
CA HIS A 13 35.94 -6.29 24.45
C HIS A 13 35.04 -5.27 23.74
N ALA A 14 35.10 -3.99 24.13
CA ALA A 14 34.18 -2.95 23.66
C ALA A 14 34.40 -2.65 22.17
N VAL A 15 35.64 -2.48 21.74
CA VAL A 15 35.99 -2.13 20.36
C VAL A 15 35.47 -3.17 19.34
N PRO A 16 35.82 -4.48 19.44
CA PRO A 16 35.34 -5.46 18.46
C PRO A 16 33.83 -5.68 18.54
N TRP A 17 33.23 -5.52 19.73
CA TRP A 17 31.79 -5.68 19.91
C TRP A 17 31.01 -4.49 19.32
N ILE A 18 31.40 -3.26 19.63
CA ILE A 18 30.78 -2.03 19.11
C ILE A 18 30.93 -1.96 17.59
N TRP A 19 32.13 -2.19 17.06
CA TRP A 19 32.38 -2.18 15.62
C TRP A 19 31.50 -3.20 14.90
N ALA A 20 31.51 -4.47 15.34
CA ALA A 20 30.70 -5.51 14.71
C ALA A 20 29.21 -5.22 14.82
N THR A 21 28.73 -4.70 15.96
CA THR A 21 27.32 -4.36 16.15
C THR A 21 26.89 -3.17 15.28
N ILE A 22 27.63 -2.06 15.27
CA ILE A 22 27.29 -0.89 14.46
C ILE A 22 27.35 -1.23 12.97
N PHE A 23 28.42 -1.88 12.52
CA PHE A 23 28.58 -2.25 11.11
C PHE A 23 27.53 -3.26 10.67
N PHE A 24 27.21 -4.27 11.50
CA PHE A 24 26.12 -5.20 11.23
C PHE A 24 24.79 -4.47 11.09
N PHE A 25 24.42 -3.59 12.03
CA PHE A 25 23.17 -2.86 11.92
C PHE A 25 23.15 -1.97 10.68
N TYR A 26 24.19 -1.16 10.46
CA TYR A 26 24.31 -0.31 9.28
C TYR A 26 24.13 -1.09 7.96
N GLN A 27 24.82 -2.22 7.81
CA GLN A 27 24.81 -2.99 6.58
C GLN A 27 23.54 -3.87 6.45
N SER A 28 23.00 -4.40 7.55
CA SER A 28 21.80 -5.26 7.55
C SER A 28 20.48 -4.49 7.45
N THR A 29 20.49 -3.17 7.71
CA THR A 29 19.33 -2.28 7.49
C THR A 29 19.28 -1.68 6.09
N GLN A 30 20.28 -1.93 5.23
CA GLN A 30 20.23 -1.51 3.83
C GLN A 30 19.11 -2.24 3.08
N TRP A 31 18.55 -1.58 2.05
CA TRP A 31 17.47 -2.16 1.23
C TRP A 31 17.95 -3.41 0.47
N VAL A 32 19.12 -3.33 -0.19
CA VAL A 32 19.79 -4.51 -0.77
C VAL A 32 20.85 -5.03 0.20
N LYS A 33 20.66 -6.26 0.67
CA LYS A 33 21.53 -6.90 1.67
C LYS A 33 22.54 -7.81 0.99
N SER A 34 23.45 -7.24 0.20
CA SER A 34 24.50 -8.05 -0.44
C SER A 34 25.46 -8.61 0.63
N MET A 35 25.51 -9.94 0.72
CA MET A 35 26.33 -10.67 1.71
C MET A 35 27.82 -10.30 1.62
N ARG A 36 28.32 -9.90 0.44
CA ARG A 36 29.72 -9.48 0.24
C ARG A 36 30.12 -8.30 1.12
N TYR A 37 29.19 -7.41 1.45
CA TYR A 37 29.47 -6.26 2.31
C TYR A 37 29.45 -6.61 3.81
N LEU A 38 29.01 -7.82 4.18
CA LEU A 38 29.14 -8.34 5.54
C LEU A 38 30.50 -9.02 5.78
N LEU A 39 31.35 -9.13 4.76
CA LEU A 39 32.68 -9.76 4.85
C LEU A 39 33.56 -9.16 5.97
N PRO A 40 33.54 -7.84 6.27
CA PRO A 40 34.26 -7.28 7.41
C PRO A 40 33.83 -7.81 8.80
N LEU A 41 32.67 -8.46 8.91
CA LEU A 41 32.22 -9.10 10.17
C LEU A 41 32.80 -10.50 10.38
N TYR A 42 33.20 -11.19 9.32
CA TYR A 42 33.66 -12.59 9.38
C TYR A 42 34.86 -12.78 10.32
N PRO A 43 35.93 -11.97 10.27
CA PRO A 43 37.06 -12.12 11.18
C PRO A 43 36.67 -12.00 12.65
N VAL A 44 35.74 -11.09 12.97
CA VAL A 44 35.25 -10.90 14.35
C VAL A 44 34.46 -12.12 14.82
N PHE A 45 33.56 -12.63 13.99
CA PHE A 45 32.78 -13.84 14.32
C PHE A 45 33.65 -15.09 14.41
N ALA A 46 34.62 -15.26 13.52
CA ALA A 46 35.55 -16.40 13.55
C ALA A 46 36.39 -16.40 14.84
N LEU A 47 36.97 -15.25 15.22
CA LEU A 47 37.73 -15.10 16.46
C LEU A 47 36.85 -15.36 17.70
N MET A 48 35.60 -14.86 17.69
CA MET A 48 34.65 -15.12 18.76
C MET A 48 34.26 -16.60 18.86
N ALA A 49 34.00 -17.25 17.73
CA ALA A 49 33.68 -18.68 17.67
C ALA A 49 34.84 -19.51 18.22
N ALA A 50 36.08 -19.26 17.76
CA ALA A 50 37.27 -19.92 18.27
C ALA A 50 37.43 -19.74 19.79
N TRP A 51 37.25 -18.52 20.30
CA TRP A 51 37.29 -18.24 21.74
C TRP A 51 36.20 -19.01 22.51
N PHE A 52 34.98 -19.08 21.99
CA PHE A 52 33.88 -19.84 22.61
C PHE A 52 34.16 -21.34 22.61
N VAL A 53 34.70 -21.90 21.53
CA VAL A 53 35.10 -23.32 21.46
C VAL A 53 36.14 -23.64 22.53
N VAL A 54 37.21 -22.84 22.64
CA VAL A 54 38.26 -23.04 23.67
C VAL A 54 37.69 -22.91 25.09
N ARG A 55 36.87 -21.89 25.34
CA ARG A 55 36.24 -21.70 26.66
C ARG A 55 35.29 -22.83 27.01
N PHE A 56 34.51 -23.30 26.05
CA PHE A 56 33.56 -24.39 26.24
C PHE A 56 34.28 -25.71 26.54
N LEU A 57 35.35 -26.02 25.80
CA LEU A 57 36.23 -27.15 26.07
C LEU A 57 36.83 -27.08 27.49
N ALA A 58 37.33 -25.91 27.90
CA ALA A 58 37.90 -25.69 29.23
C ALA A 58 36.87 -25.85 30.38
N VAL A 59 35.62 -25.40 30.20
CA VAL A 59 34.54 -25.65 31.19
C VAL A 59 34.21 -27.13 31.27
N SER A 60 34.29 -27.85 30.14
CA SER A 60 33.97 -29.28 30.06
C SER A 60 35.06 -30.22 30.61
N GLN A 61 36.30 -29.73 30.79
CA GLN A 61 37.43 -30.50 31.34
C GLN A 61 37.54 -30.45 32.86
N LYS A 62 36.73 -29.63 33.57
CA LYS A 62 36.70 -29.66 35.03
C LYS A 62 36.13 -30.99 35.52
N LYS A 63 36.99 -31.85 36.09
CA LYS A 63 36.59 -33.07 36.81
C LYS A 63 35.68 -32.69 38.00
N GLN A 64 34.46 -33.23 38.06
CA GLN A 64 33.88 -33.91 39.24
C GLN A 64 32.38 -34.22 39.03
N VAL A 65 31.99 -35.50 39.15
CA VAL A 65 31.37 -36.20 40.31
C VAL A 65 29.91 -35.77 40.56
N GLY A 66 28.98 -36.68 40.24
CA GLY A 66 27.56 -36.65 40.62
C GLY A 66 26.56 -36.66 39.46
N ARG A 67 25.65 -37.66 39.42
CA ARG A 67 24.51 -37.77 38.48
C ARG A 67 23.59 -36.54 38.60
N ASN A 68 23.78 -35.54 37.75
CA ASN A 68 23.01 -34.28 37.75
C ASN A 68 22.61 -33.93 36.30
N PRO A 69 21.38 -33.47 35.98
CA PRO A 69 20.93 -33.11 34.61
C PRO A 69 21.82 -32.12 33.85
N ARG A 70 22.71 -31.39 34.54
CA ARG A 70 23.80 -30.60 33.91
C ARG A 70 24.75 -31.44 33.05
N ILE A 71 24.92 -32.74 33.33
CA ILE A 71 25.76 -33.68 32.56
C ILE A 71 25.17 -33.95 31.18
N SER A 72 23.83 -34.09 31.09
CA SER A 72 23.15 -34.30 29.81
C SER A 72 23.30 -33.08 28.90
N MET A 73 23.18 -31.85 29.43
CA MET A 73 23.39 -30.63 28.64
C MET A 73 24.83 -30.49 28.12
N VAL A 74 25.86 -30.80 28.91
CA VAL A 74 27.26 -30.70 28.46
C VAL A 74 27.58 -31.77 27.40
N ARG A 75 27.03 -32.98 27.54
CA ARG A 75 27.16 -34.04 26.52
C ARG A 75 26.43 -33.67 25.23
N ILE A 76 25.19 -33.20 25.33
CA ILE A 76 24.41 -32.72 24.17
C ILE A 76 25.19 -31.61 23.47
N ALA A 77 25.66 -30.60 24.20
CA ALA A 77 26.40 -29.50 23.59
C ALA A 77 27.75 -29.91 22.99
N ARG A 78 28.43 -30.95 23.51
CA ARG A 78 29.62 -31.55 22.85
C ARG A 78 29.26 -32.27 21.55
N ILE A 79 28.19 -33.06 21.56
CA ILE A 79 27.70 -33.75 20.37
C ILE A 79 27.31 -32.72 19.33
N THR A 80 26.57 -31.66 19.72
CA THR A 80 26.21 -30.55 18.83
C THR A 80 27.44 -29.84 18.29
N LEU A 81 28.45 -29.53 19.12
CA LEU A 81 29.67 -28.86 18.65
C LEU A 81 30.46 -29.73 17.66
N CYS A 82 30.62 -31.02 17.98
CA CYS A 82 31.27 -31.99 17.08
C CYS A 82 30.50 -32.13 15.77
N PHE A 83 29.17 -32.23 15.85
CA PHE A 83 28.29 -32.32 14.70
C PHE A 83 28.40 -31.07 13.81
N VAL A 84 28.43 -29.87 14.39
CA VAL A 84 28.61 -28.62 13.64
C VAL A 84 29.98 -28.59 12.96
N ILE A 85 31.08 -28.87 13.67
CA ILE A 85 32.44 -28.84 13.09
C ILE A 85 32.58 -29.89 11.99
N CYS A 86 32.19 -31.14 12.26
CA CYS A 86 32.25 -32.23 11.29
C CYS A 86 31.32 -31.95 10.10
N GLY A 87 30.12 -31.42 10.34
CA GLY A 87 29.18 -31.04 9.29
C GLY A 87 29.73 -29.93 8.39
N THR A 88 30.31 -28.87 8.97
CA THR A 88 30.97 -27.80 8.19
C THR A 88 32.16 -28.33 7.40
N PHE A 89 32.96 -29.23 7.97
CA PHE A 89 34.10 -29.84 7.28
C PHE A 89 33.64 -30.74 6.11
N LEU A 90 32.66 -31.61 6.34
CA LEU A 90 32.09 -32.47 5.29
C LEU A 90 31.48 -31.65 4.16
N TRP A 91 30.78 -30.56 4.49
CA TRP A 91 30.25 -29.63 3.49
C TRP A 91 31.36 -28.96 2.68
N ALA A 92 32.41 -28.47 3.33
CA ALA A 92 33.55 -27.86 2.64
C ALA A 92 34.22 -28.86 1.69
N CYS A 93 34.44 -30.10 2.12
CA CYS A 93 34.95 -31.16 1.26
C CYS A 93 34.02 -31.43 0.07
N ALA A 94 32.70 -31.47 0.30
CA ALA A 94 31.73 -31.72 -0.75
C ALA A 94 31.66 -30.61 -1.79
N PHE A 95 31.74 -29.36 -1.34
CA PHE A 95 31.77 -28.17 -2.19
C PHE A 95 33.06 -28.12 -3.04
N LEU A 96 34.22 -28.41 -2.44
CA LEU A 96 35.50 -28.40 -3.16
C LEU A 96 35.59 -29.42 -4.30
N GLN A 97 34.76 -30.48 -4.29
CA GLN A 97 34.71 -31.44 -5.39
C GLN A 97 34.24 -30.85 -6.72
N ILE A 98 33.55 -29.70 -6.70
CA ILE A 98 33.18 -28.96 -7.91
C ILE A 98 34.42 -28.65 -8.76
N TYR A 99 35.47 -28.15 -8.11
CA TYR A 99 36.71 -27.71 -8.76
C TYR A 99 37.65 -28.87 -9.13
N ALA A 100 37.30 -30.10 -8.79
CA ALA A 100 38.02 -31.30 -9.21
C ALA A 100 37.57 -31.81 -10.60
N LYS A 101 36.50 -31.23 -11.16
CA LYS A 101 35.93 -31.59 -12.47
C LYS A 101 36.15 -30.46 -13.48
N PRO A 102 36.17 -30.76 -14.79
CA PRO A 102 36.10 -29.72 -15.81
C PRO A 102 34.86 -28.85 -15.64
N LEU A 103 34.97 -27.56 -15.96
CA LEU A 103 33.82 -26.66 -16.00
C LEU A 103 32.79 -27.21 -17.00
N THR A 104 31.52 -27.23 -16.61
CA THR A 104 30.42 -27.80 -17.41
C THR A 104 30.30 -27.17 -18.79
N ARG A 105 30.55 -25.87 -18.93
CA ARG A 105 30.61 -25.16 -20.23
C ARG A 105 31.70 -25.70 -21.16
N VAL A 106 32.86 -26.10 -20.62
CA VAL A 106 33.97 -26.69 -21.37
C VAL A 106 33.59 -28.11 -21.81
N ALA A 107 33.09 -28.94 -20.89
CA ALA A 107 32.64 -30.29 -21.20
C ALA A 107 31.50 -30.30 -22.24
N ALA A 108 30.55 -29.36 -22.12
CA ALA A 108 29.48 -29.18 -23.09
C ALA A 108 30.01 -28.75 -24.46
N SER A 109 31.02 -27.85 -24.51
CA SER A 109 31.63 -27.42 -25.77
C SER A 109 32.35 -28.55 -26.49
N GLU A 110 33.09 -29.38 -25.74
CA GLU A 110 33.72 -30.60 -26.29
C GLU A 110 32.68 -31.55 -26.87
N TRP A 111 31.62 -31.82 -26.11
CA TRP A 111 30.50 -32.64 -26.58
C TRP A 111 29.84 -32.07 -27.83
N MET A 112 29.62 -30.74 -27.89
CA MET A 112 29.02 -30.10 -29.07
C MET A 112 29.89 -30.30 -30.31
N TYR A 113 31.21 -30.09 -30.23
CA TYR A 113 32.11 -30.32 -31.35
C TYR A 113 32.13 -31.76 -31.86
N GLU A 114 31.79 -32.72 -31.00
CA GLU A 114 31.75 -34.15 -31.36
C GLU A 114 30.38 -34.59 -31.88
N ASN A 115 29.30 -34.00 -31.39
CA ASN A 115 27.95 -34.54 -31.58
C ASN A 115 27.01 -33.62 -32.37
N VAL A 116 27.24 -32.31 -32.39
CA VAL A 116 26.39 -31.37 -33.13
C VAL A 116 26.81 -31.37 -34.60
N PRO A 117 25.90 -31.72 -35.53
CA PRO A 117 26.20 -31.77 -36.95
C PRO A 117 26.74 -30.46 -37.49
N THR A 118 27.82 -30.53 -38.27
CA THR A 118 28.32 -29.40 -39.06
C THR A 118 27.67 -29.41 -40.45
N ALA A 119 28.23 -28.72 -41.45
CA ALA A 119 27.75 -28.86 -42.82
C ALA A 119 27.95 -30.28 -43.39
N VAL A 120 29.01 -30.97 -42.94
CA VAL A 120 29.37 -32.33 -43.37
C VAL A 120 29.72 -33.21 -42.18
N THR A 121 29.06 -34.37 -42.06
CA THR A 121 29.38 -35.41 -41.08
C THR A 121 30.00 -36.60 -41.80
N LEU A 122 31.12 -37.11 -41.29
CA LEU A 122 31.67 -38.41 -41.70
C LEU A 122 31.22 -39.47 -40.70
N HIS A 123 30.53 -40.49 -41.18
CA HIS A 123 30.13 -41.63 -40.38
C HIS A 123 31.27 -42.62 -40.26
N THR A 124 31.57 -43.06 -39.04
CA THR A 124 32.62 -44.05 -38.77
C THR A 124 32.10 -45.15 -37.85
N LEU A 125 32.83 -46.27 -37.77
CA LEU A 125 32.50 -47.36 -36.84
C LEU A 125 32.64 -46.95 -35.36
N ASP A 126 33.43 -45.92 -35.05
CA ASP A 126 33.82 -45.51 -33.70
C ASP A 126 33.44 -44.05 -33.38
N GLY A 127 32.27 -43.64 -33.88
CA GLY A 127 31.67 -42.32 -33.67
C GLY A 127 31.91 -41.34 -34.82
N ASP A 128 30.90 -40.52 -35.11
CA ASP A 128 30.93 -39.57 -36.22
C ASP A 128 32.04 -38.52 -36.08
N ILE A 129 32.51 -38.01 -37.21
CA ILE A 129 33.48 -36.91 -37.29
C ILE A 129 32.77 -35.71 -37.93
N GLN A 130 32.76 -34.59 -37.21
CA GLN A 130 32.23 -33.32 -37.68
C GLN A 130 33.32 -32.54 -38.44
N VAL A 131 33.06 -32.19 -39.70
CA VAL A 131 34.05 -31.54 -40.57
C VAL A 131 33.83 -30.02 -40.58
N PRO A 132 34.83 -29.22 -40.16
CA PRO A 132 34.69 -27.78 -40.10
C PRO A 132 34.70 -27.16 -41.50
N ILE A 133 33.61 -26.48 -41.84
CA ILE A 133 33.40 -25.74 -43.08
C ILE A 133 32.94 -24.35 -42.72
N HIS A 134 33.56 -23.31 -43.31
CA HIS A 134 33.11 -21.93 -43.15
C HIS A 134 31.75 -21.73 -43.82
N PRO A 135 30.63 -21.62 -43.06
CA PRO A 135 29.30 -21.64 -43.62
C PRO A 135 28.75 -20.20 -43.78
N PRO A 136 27.93 -19.90 -44.81
CA PRO A 136 27.57 -20.79 -45.91
C PRO A 136 28.73 -20.94 -46.91
N MET A 137 28.86 -22.14 -47.48
CA MET A 137 29.85 -22.46 -48.52
C MET A 137 29.14 -22.84 -49.81
N THR A 138 29.46 -22.16 -50.90
CA THR A 138 28.93 -22.48 -52.23
C THR A 138 29.86 -23.43 -52.97
N LEU A 139 29.35 -24.59 -53.36
CA LEU A 139 30.01 -25.53 -54.27
C LEU A 139 29.64 -25.20 -55.71
N ASN A 140 30.62 -24.82 -56.52
CA ASN A 140 30.41 -24.47 -57.94
C ASN A 140 30.54 -25.71 -58.83
N ILE A 141 29.81 -25.74 -59.95
CA ILE A 141 29.94 -26.82 -60.93
C ILE A 141 31.36 -26.87 -61.52
N GLY A 142 31.94 -28.06 -61.56
CA GLY A 142 33.24 -28.30 -62.20
C GLY A 142 34.46 -27.73 -61.47
N ILE A 143 34.29 -27.10 -60.30
CA ILE A 143 35.39 -26.55 -59.50
C ILE A 143 35.42 -27.29 -58.16
N PRO A 144 36.46 -28.12 -57.89
CA PRO A 144 36.56 -28.83 -56.62
C PRO A 144 36.85 -27.84 -55.48
N THR A 145 36.13 -27.98 -54.37
CA THR A 145 36.34 -27.22 -53.15
C THR A 145 37.01 -28.10 -52.10
N THR A 146 38.22 -27.75 -51.70
CA THR A 146 38.99 -28.49 -50.68
C THR A 146 38.62 -28.06 -49.27
N VAL A 147 38.33 -29.04 -48.42
CA VAL A 147 38.02 -28.90 -47.00
C VAL A 147 38.97 -29.80 -46.21
N ARG A 148 39.52 -29.30 -45.10
CA ARG A 148 40.43 -30.08 -44.25
C ARG A 148 39.66 -30.91 -43.22
N ILE A 149 39.96 -32.20 -43.17
CA ILE A 149 39.48 -33.07 -42.10
C ILE A 149 40.37 -32.84 -40.87
N PRO A 150 39.80 -32.61 -39.67
CA PRO A 150 40.58 -32.46 -38.46
C PRO A 150 41.42 -33.71 -38.18
N ALA A 151 42.65 -33.53 -37.69
CA ALA A 151 43.48 -34.65 -37.27
C ALA A 151 42.80 -35.42 -36.13
N GLN A 152 42.77 -36.75 -36.23
CA GLN A 152 42.12 -37.62 -35.27
C GLN A 152 43.09 -38.09 -34.18
N ASP A 153 42.60 -38.34 -32.98
CA ASP A 153 43.36 -38.87 -31.84
C ASP A 153 43.62 -40.38 -31.93
N ARG A 154 42.86 -41.07 -32.76
CA ARG A 154 42.92 -42.52 -33.00
C ARG A 154 42.54 -42.84 -34.45
N ASN A 155 42.90 -44.03 -34.92
CA ASN A 155 42.50 -44.49 -36.24
C ASN A 155 40.97 -44.64 -36.30
N ARG A 156 40.33 -44.12 -37.36
CA ARG A 156 38.88 -44.25 -37.58
C ARG A 156 38.59 -44.65 -39.02
N THR A 157 37.70 -45.62 -39.22
CA THR A 157 37.28 -46.09 -40.55
C THR A 157 35.96 -45.44 -40.95
N VAL A 158 36.00 -44.63 -42.00
CA VAL A 158 34.86 -43.89 -42.56
C VAL A 158 34.03 -44.81 -43.44
N THR A 159 32.73 -44.85 -43.18
CA THR A 159 31.75 -45.73 -43.85
C THR A 159 30.70 -44.96 -44.65
N GLY A 160 30.47 -43.68 -44.32
CA GLY A 160 29.51 -42.83 -45.01
C GLY A 160 29.82 -41.34 -44.85
N ILE A 161 29.24 -40.51 -45.71
CA ILE A 161 29.33 -39.04 -45.65
C ILE A 161 27.92 -38.48 -45.71
N THR A 162 27.58 -37.56 -44.81
CA THR A 162 26.30 -36.86 -44.81
C THR A 162 26.51 -35.37 -45.02
N PHE A 163 25.84 -34.81 -46.02
CA PHE A 163 25.61 -33.37 -46.14
C PHE A 163 24.39 -33.02 -45.30
N ASN A 164 24.60 -32.44 -44.11
CA ASN A 164 23.53 -32.30 -43.12
C ASN A 164 22.51 -31.24 -43.50
N LYS A 165 22.94 -30.17 -44.18
CA LYS A 165 22.07 -29.05 -44.55
C LYS A 165 22.56 -28.39 -45.84
N TYR A 166 21.88 -28.68 -46.95
CA TYR A 166 22.15 -28.06 -48.25
C TYR A 166 20.90 -27.41 -48.84
N THR A 167 21.09 -26.38 -49.66
CA THR A 167 20.03 -25.72 -50.42
C THR A 167 20.47 -25.45 -51.85
N THR A 168 19.50 -25.24 -52.73
CA THR A 168 19.71 -25.03 -54.16
C THR A 168 18.85 -23.88 -54.68
N SER A 169 19.42 -23.07 -55.59
CA SER A 169 18.74 -21.93 -56.20
C SER A 169 17.68 -22.32 -57.26
N THR A 170 17.79 -23.53 -57.82
CA THR A 170 16.91 -24.04 -58.89
C THR A 170 16.49 -25.47 -58.59
N PRO A 171 15.23 -25.87 -58.83
CA PRO A 171 14.82 -27.27 -58.70
C PRO A 171 15.54 -28.16 -59.73
N GLY A 172 16.02 -29.33 -59.31
CA GLY A 172 16.64 -30.31 -60.22
C GLY A 172 17.63 -31.26 -59.54
N THR A 173 17.90 -32.40 -60.18
CA THR A 173 18.87 -33.39 -59.71
C THR A 173 20.30 -32.92 -59.97
N ARG A 174 21.16 -33.00 -58.95
CA ARG A 174 22.59 -32.72 -59.02
C ARG A 174 23.38 -33.94 -58.63
N THR A 175 24.57 -34.14 -59.17
CA THR A 175 25.48 -35.20 -58.72
C THR A 175 26.69 -34.58 -58.04
N VAL A 176 27.04 -35.06 -56.86
CA VAL A 176 28.22 -34.62 -56.10
C VAL A 176 29.12 -35.81 -55.87
N SER A 177 30.40 -35.63 -56.18
CA SER A 177 31.48 -36.56 -55.86
C SER A 177 32.34 -36.00 -54.73
N VAL A 178 32.80 -36.93 -53.88
CA VAL A 178 33.68 -36.65 -52.75
C VAL A 178 34.97 -37.43 -52.94
N THR A 179 36.09 -36.73 -52.82
CA THR A 179 37.45 -37.30 -52.95
C THR A 179 38.23 -37.04 -51.67
N ILE A 180 38.92 -38.03 -51.12
CA ILE A 180 39.84 -37.89 -49.98
C ILE A 180 41.25 -38.24 -50.47
N ASP A 181 42.23 -37.34 -50.31
CA ASP A 181 43.63 -37.49 -50.78
C ASP A 181 43.73 -38.06 -52.21
N ASP A 182 43.02 -37.43 -53.16
CA ASP A 182 42.97 -37.76 -54.60
C ASP A 182 42.29 -39.08 -55.00
N VAL A 183 41.65 -39.80 -54.06
CA VAL A 183 40.82 -40.99 -54.35
C VAL A 183 39.33 -40.65 -54.25
N VAL A 184 38.55 -40.96 -55.30
CA VAL A 184 37.09 -40.78 -55.28
C VAL A 184 36.46 -41.80 -54.35
N VAL A 185 35.97 -41.35 -53.20
CA VAL A 185 35.46 -42.22 -52.13
C VAL A 185 33.95 -42.39 -52.16
N ALA A 186 33.20 -41.43 -52.74
CA ALA A 186 31.74 -41.47 -52.81
C ALA A 186 31.20 -40.59 -53.95
N SER A 187 30.05 -40.97 -54.52
CA SER A 187 29.25 -40.10 -55.39
C SER A 187 27.76 -40.33 -55.11
N GLY A 188 26.97 -39.25 -55.12
CA GLY A 188 25.53 -39.33 -54.87
C GLY A 188 24.74 -38.26 -55.60
N SER A 189 23.44 -38.54 -55.80
CA SER A 189 22.50 -37.60 -56.41
C SER A 189 21.72 -36.83 -55.35
N LEU A 190 21.73 -35.51 -55.45
CA LEU A 190 21.02 -34.58 -54.57
C LEU A 190 19.78 -34.04 -55.30
N GLU A 191 18.65 -34.02 -54.61
CA GLU A 191 17.44 -33.32 -55.05
C GLU A 191 16.96 -32.44 -53.90
N ALA A 192 16.74 -31.15 -54.16
CA ALA A 192 16.14 -30.23 -53.20
C ALA A 192 15.18 -29.30 -53.93
N ALA A 193 14.08 -28.95 -53.25
CA ALA A 193 13.21 -27.89 -53.73
C ALA A 193 13.89 -26.52 -53.51
N GLN A 194 13.55 -25.55 -54.36
CA GLN A 194 14.13 -24.22 -54.31
C GLN A 194 13.99 -23.61 -52.90
N ASP A 195 15.10 -23.10 -52.36
CA ASP A 195 15.17 -22.42 -51.06
C ASP A 195 14.68 -23.26 -49.86
N THR A 196 14.70 -24.59 -49.98
CA THR A 196 14.43 -25.52 -48.87
C THR A 196 15.68 -26.29 -48.50
N TYR A 197 15.91 -26.45 -47.19
CA TYR A 197 17.03 -27.25 -46.70
C TYR A 197 16.70 -28.74 -46.80
N ALA A 198 17.66 -29.52 -47.28
CA ALA A 198 17.61 -30.97 -47.31
C ALA A 198 18.91 -31.56 -46.72
N SER A 199 18.88 -32.85 -46.41
CA SER A 199 20.04 -33.64 -46.00
C SER A 199 20.22 -34.84 -46.94
N LEU A 200 21.47 -35.24 -47.16
CA LEU A 200 21.79 -36.42 -47.98
C LEU A 200 22.93 -37.20 -47.34
N THR A 201 22.71 -38.50 -47.14
CA THR A 201 23.74 -39.46 -46.76
C THR A 201 24.18 -40.28 -47.98
N ILE A 202 25.48 -40.34 -48.22
CA ILE A 202 26.13 -41.08 -49.30
C ILE A 202 27.03 -42.14 -48.67
N ALA A 203 26.86 -43.40 -49.05
CA ALA A 203 27.76 -44.48 -48.65
C ALA A 203 29.06 -44.42 -49.47
N LEU A 204 30.20 -44.73 -48.85
CA LEU A 204 31.47 -44.83 -49.59
C LEU A 204 31.49 -46.07 -50.50
N TYR A 205 32.21 -45.99 -51.61
CA TYR A 205 32.47 -47.13 -52.50
C TYR A 205 33.31 -48.21 -51.81
N GLU A 206 34.36 -47.78 -51.08
CA GLU A 206 35.19 -48.59 -50.20
C GLU A 206 35.42 -47.81 -48.90
N TRP A 207 35.53 -48.49 -47.76
CA TRP A 207 35.75 -47.83 -46.48
C TRP A 207 37.19 -47.29 -46.38
N GLU A 208 37.33 -46.03 -45.97
CA GLU A 208 38.63 -45.35 -45.88
C GLU A 208 39.07 -45.21 -44.42
N THR A 209 40.32 -45.57 -44.10
CA THR A 209 40.86 -45.44 -42.74
C THR A 209 41.68 -44.16 -42.58
N LEU A 210 41.19 -43.26 -41.73
CA LEU A 210 41.93 -42.08 -41.29
C LEU A 210 42.87 -42.48 -40.14
N TYR A 211 44.18 -42.33 -40.34
CA TYR A 211 45.19 -42.64 -39.32
C TYR A 211 45.30 -41.50 -38.29
N ALA A 212 45.59 -41.88 -37.04
CA ALA A 212 45.79 -40.94 -35.94
C ALA A 212 46.90 -39.93 -36.26
N GLU A 213 46.72 -38.68 -35.83
CA GLU A 213 47.63 -37.54 -35.99
C GLU A 213 47.93 -37.12 -37.44
N GLN A 214 47.32 -37.76 -38.44
CA GLN A 214 47.43 -37.38 -39.85
C GLN A 214 46.30 -36.41 -40.26
N GLN A 215 46.63 -35.45 -41.13
CA GLN A 215 45.65 -34.55 -41.76
C GLN A 215 45.32 -35.05 -43.16
N TYR A 216 44.05 -34.91 -43.54
CA TYR A 216 43.51 -35.34 -44.83
C TYR A 216 42.76 -34.18 -45.49
N ASP A 217 42.90 -34.04 -46.81
CA ASP A 217 42.16 -33.07 -47.60
C ASP A 217 40.98 -33.76 -48.31
N MET A 218 39.78 -33.21 -48.11
CA MET A 218 38.55 -33.67 -48.75
C MET A 218 38.14 -32.68 -49.84
N ASN A 219 38.06 -33.14 -51.08
CA ASN A 219 37.56 -32.34 -52.20
C ASN A 219 36.09 -32.67 -52.47
N LEU A 220 35.27 -31.62 -52.47
CA LEU A 220 33.84 -31.67 -52.79
C LEU A 220 33.64 -31.10 -54.20
N LEU A 221 33.06 -31.88 -55.12
CA LEU A 221 32.84 -31.48 -56.51
C LEU A 221 31.38 -31.70 -56.91
N VAL A 222 30.78 -30.68 -57.52
CA VAL A 222 29.48 -30.82 -58.21
C VAL A 222 29.75 -31.21 -59.66
N ASP A 223 29.41 -32.44 -60.02
CA ASP A 223 29.68 -33.02 -61.34
C ASP A 223 28.61 -32.64 -62.37
N ILE A 224 27.35 -32.63 -61.95
CA ILE A 224 26.18 -32.41 -62.82
C ILE A 224 25.18 -31.48 -62.11
N GLY A 225 24.67 -30.48 -62.82
CA GLY A 225 23.62 -29.55 -62.35
C GLY A 225 24.13 -28.12 -62.07
N ASP A 226 23.50 -27.41 -61.15
CA ASP A 226 23.91 -26.05 -60.72
C ASP A 226 24.57 -26.06 -59.34
N SER A 227 25.14 -24.93 -58.92
CA SER A 227 25.80 -24.76 -57.62
C SER A 227 24.91 -25.14 -56.43
N ILE A 228 25.52 -25.67 -55.38
CA ILE A 228 24.87 -26.05 -54.11
C ILE A 228 25.42 -25.16 -53.00
N VAL A 229 24.57 -24.71 -52.09
CA VAL A 229 25.00 -23.99 -50.89
C VAL A 229 24.91 -24.94 -49.69
N LEU A 230 26.07 -25.24 -49.11
CA LEU A 230 26.18 -25.95 -47.84
C LEU A 230 26.08 -24.96 -46.69
N THR A 231 25.27 -25.30 -45.69
CA THR A 231 25.16 -24.56 -44.45
C THR A 231 25.34 -25.51 -43.26
N SER A 232 25.58 -24.94 -42.08
CA SER A 232 25.77 -25.71 -40.85
C SER A 232 24.59 -25.55 -39.89
N SER A 233 24.59 -26.30 -38.78
CA SER A 233 23.62 -26.12 -37.71
C SER A 233 23.66 -24.69 -37.14
N VAL A 234 22.48 -24.15 -36.90
CA VAL A 234 22.27 -22.84 -36.27
C VAL A 234 22.13 -23.03 -34.76
N ILE A 235 22.98 -22.36 -33.98
CA ILE A 235 23.01 -22.45 -32.52
C ILE A 235 22.48 -21.16 -31.91
N ALA A 236 21.35 -21.24 -31.22
CA ALA A 236 20.78 -20.16 -30.44
C ALA A 236 21.37 -20.15 -29.03
N ASN A 237 22.13 -19.10 -28.72
CA ASN A 237 22.63 -18.81 -27.37
C ASN A 237 21.86 -17.65 -26.75
N GLU A 238 21.77 -17.62 -25.43
CA GLU A 238 21.09 -16.52 -24.71
C GLU A 238 21.97 -15.28 -24.56
N HIS A 239 21.38 -14.11 -24.80
CA HIS A 239 22.02 -12.83 -24.52
C HIS A 239 22.18 -12.63 -23.01
N TRP A 240 23.34 -12.12 -22.57
CA TRP A 240 23.80 -12.02 -21.18
C TRP A 240 24.29 -13.32 -20.51
N ASP A 241 24.38 -14.44 -21.24
CA ASP A 241 25.08 -15.65 -20.79
C ASP A 241 26.30 -15.95 -21.68
N ASP A 242 27.10 -16.94 -21.29
CA ASP A 242 28.28 -17.35 -22.07
C ASP A 242 27.83 -18.13 -23.32
N PRO A 243 28.17 -17.67 -24.54
CA PRO A 243 27.84 -18.40 -25.75
C PRO A 243 28.63 -19.71 -25.82
N LEU A 244 27.94 -20.79 -26.19
CA LEU A 244 28.53 -22.10 -26.43
C LEU A 244 28.33 -22.52 -27.90
N PRO A 245 29.27 -23.28 -28.47
CA PRO A 245 30.51 -23.78 -27.85
C PRO A 245 31.55 -22.66 -27.57
N GLN A 246 32.50 -22.93 -26.67
CA GLN A 246 33.65 -22.06 -26.41
C GLN A 246 34.77 -22.32 -27.43
N ARG A 247 35.55 -21.28 -27.74
CA ARG A 247 36.76 -21.41 -28.56
C ARG A 247 37.84 -22.18 -27.79
N MET A 248 38.11 -23.42 -28.18
CA MET A 248 39.07 -24.29 -27.48
C MET A 248 39.71 -25.33 -28.40
N GLY A 249 40.95 -25.74 -28.09
CA GLY A 249 41.68 -26.75 -28.87
C GLY A 249 41.93 -26.33 -30.33
N GLY A 250 42.10 -25.03 -30.60
CA GLY A 250 42.24 -24.50 -31.96
C GLY A 250 40.94 -24.43 -32.78
N ARG A 251 39.80 -24.85 -32.22
CA ARG A 251 38.48 -24.80 -32.86
C ARG A 251 37.79 -23.46 -32.59
N ASP A 252 37.23 -22.85 -33.63
CA ASP A 252 36.50 -21.58 -33.55
C ASP A 252 35.04 -21.78 -33.97
N PRO A 253 34.09 -21.79 -33.02
CA PRO A 253 32.76 -22.34 -33.24
C PRO A 253 31.96 -21.59 -34.32
N PHE A 254 32.01 -20.26 -34.32
CA PHE A 254 31.23 -19.42 -35.24
C PHE A 254 32.05 -18.87 -36.42
N TRP A 255 33.26 -19.39 -36.62
CA TRP A 255 34.05 -19.13 -37.83
C TRP A 255 33.89 -20.25 -38.86
N ASN A 256 34.04 -21.51 -38.45
CA ASN A 256 34.04 -22.64 -39.38
C ASN A 256 33.35 -23.91 -38.87
N TRP A 257 32.52 -23.84 -37.83
CA TRP A 257 31.77 -25.01 -37.36
C TRP A 257 30.26 -24.80 -37.45
N TYR A 258 29.74 -23.71 -36.92
CA TYR A 258 28.32 -23.46 -36.74
C TYR A 258 27.92 -22.05 -37.14
N GLN A 259 26.62 -21.82 -37.31
CA GLN A 259 26.05 -20.48 -37.51
C GLN A 259 25.40 -19.96 -36.23
N SER A 260 25.51 -18.65 -36.03
CA SER A 260 24.70 -17.93 -35.04
C SER A 260 23.39 -17.46 -35.65
N LEU A 261 22.41 -17.08 -34.83
CA LEU A 261 21.12 -16.56 -35.30
C LEU A 261 21.29 -15.32 -36.19
N SER A 262 20.87 -15.41 -37.45
CA SER A 262 20.82 -14.29 -38.39
C SER A 262 19.58 -13.40 -38.20
N SER A 263 18.50 -13.96 -37.66
CA SER A 263 17.28 -13.22 -37.32
C SER A 263 17.38 -12.40 -36.02
N SER A 264 18.54 -12.40 -35.36
CA SER A 264 18.83 -11.56 -34.19
C SER A 264 19.92 -10.52 -34.48
N PRO A 265 19.69 -9.22 -34.21
CA PRO A 265 20.73 -8.19 -34.34
C PRO A 265 21.97 -8.44 -33.47
N SER A 266 21.79 -9.15 -32.35
CA SER A 266 22.85 -9.50 -31.41
C SER A 266 23.46 -10.88 -31.66
N THR A 267 23.01 -11.60 -32.69
CA THR A 267 23.34 -13.01 -32.96
C THR A 267 22.92 -14.01 -31.87
N GLN A 268 22.20 -13.53 -30.84
CA GLN A 268 21.77 -14.27 -29.63
C GLN A 268 20.29 -14.01 -29.32
N MET A 269 19.68 -14.82 -28.45
CA MET A 269 18.30 -14.66 -27.99
C MET A 269 18.21 -13.59 -26.90
N ASN A 270 17.56 -12.47 -27.18
CA ASN A 270 17.39 -11.35 -26.23
C ASN A 270 16.25 -11.59 -25.23
N ASN A 271 16.33 -12.68 -24.47
CA ASN A 271 15.26 -13.09 -23.54
C ASN A 271 15.10 -12.15 -22.33
N TYR A 272 16.11 -11.33 -21.99
CA TYR A 272 16.00 -10.31 -20.92
C TYR A 272 15.24 -9.03 -21.33
N ASP A 273 15.05 -8.79 -22.62
CA ASP A 273 14.30 -7.63 -23.12
C ASP A 273 12.86 -7.68 -22.62
N ASN A 274 12.20 -6.52 -22.51
CA ASN A 274 10.83 -6.50 -22.00
C ASN A 274 9.89 -7.32 -22.91
N ASP A 275 8.89 -7.96 -22.29
CA ASP A 275 7.88 -8.71 -23.03
C ASP A 275 6.98 -7.76 -23.83
N THR A 276 7.20 -7.74 -25.16
CA THR A 276 6.48 -6.91 -26.13
C THR A 276 6.05 -7.74 -27.34
N PRO A 277 5.08 -7.25 -28.14
CA PRO A 277 4.72 -7.89 -29.41
C PRO A 277 5.90 -8.04 -30.38
N GLU A 278 6.85 -7.09 -30.36
CA GLU A 278 8.10 -7.14 -31.14
C GLU A 278 9.00 -8.29 -30.68
N LYS A 279 9.18 -8.43 -29.36
CA LYS A 279 9.95 -9.55 -28.78
C LYS A 279 9.31 -10.88 -29.12
N ARG A 280 7.98 -10.99 -29.04
CA ARG A 280 7.25 -12.20 -29.45
C ARG A 280 7.54 -12.58 -30.90
N ARG A 281 7.44 -11.63 -31.84
CA ARG A 281 7.77 -11.86 -33.25
C ARG A 281 9.22 -12.32 -33.43
N SER A 282 10.15 -11.69 -32.71
CA SER A 282 11.56 -12.04 -32.77
C SER A 282 11.83 -13.44 -32.23
N LEU A 283 11.24 -13.80 -31.08
CA LEU A 283 11.40 -15.11 -30.47
C LEU A 283 10.86 -16.24 -31.36
N LEU A 284 9.70 -16.03 -32.01
CA LEU A 284 9.17 -17.00 -32.98
C LEU A 284 10.12 -17.18 -34.17
N ALA A 285 10.69 -16.09 -34.71
CA ALA A 285 11.67 -16.15 -35.79
C ALA A 285 12.96 -16.88 -35.37
N TRP A 286 13.45 -16.66 -34.14
CA TRP A 286 14.62 -17.37 -33.60
C TRP A 286 14.36 -18.87 -33.50
N LEU A 287 13.16 -19.26 -33.02
CA LEU A 287 12.77 -20.67 -32.91
C LEU A 287 12.62 -21.34 -34.28
N ASP A 288 12.10 -20.63 -35.28
CA ASP A 288 12.00 -21.14 -36.65
C ASP A 288 13.39 -21.37 -37.27
N GLU A 289 14.34 -20.46 -37.05
CA GLU A 289 15.69 -20.54 -37.61
C GLU A 289 16.60 -21.58 -36.92
N THR A 290 16.53 -21.69 -35.60
CA THR A 290 17.54 -22.42 -34.80
C THR A 290 17.44 -23.95 -34.91
N ASP A 291 18.57 -24.65 -34.95
CA ASP A 291 18.60 -26.12 -34.88
C ASP A 291 18.84 -26.59 -33.43
N TYR A 292 19.65 -25.85 -32.67
CA TYR A 292 19.91 -26.12 -31.25
C TYR A 292 19.74 -24.86 -30.39
N ILE A 293 19.14 -25.01 -29.20
CA ILE A 293 19.07 -23.96 -28.18
C ILE A 293 19.98 -24.35 -27.03
N VAL A 294 20.93 -23.48 -26.67
CA VAL A 294 21.89 -23.74 -25.61
C VAL A 294 21.69 -22.78 -24.46
N LEU A 295 21.35 -23.34 -23.29
CA LEU A 295 21.25 -22.61 -22.04
C LEU A 295 22.52 -22.93 -21.24
N SER A 296 23.47 -21.99 -21.19
CA SER A 296 24.78 -22.23 -20.60
C SER A 296 24.82 -22.05 -19.07
N SER A 297 23.74 -21.55 -18.46
CA SER A 297 23.49 -21.53 -17.02
C SER A 297 22.02 -21.26 -16.69
N ASN A 298 21.68 -21.27 -15.40
CA ASN A 298 20.37 -20.87 -14.89
C ASN A 298 20.13 -19.35 -14.79
N ARG A 299 21.02 -18.52 -15.33
CA ARG A 299 20.95 -17.06 -15.22
C ARG A 299 19.58 -16.52 -15.65
N LEU A 300 19.13 -16.83 -16.86
CA LEU A 300 17.87 -16.28 -17.37
C LEU A 300 16.67 -17.10 -16.89
N TYR A 301 16.65 -18.41 -17.16
CA TYR A 301 15.50 -19.24 -16.81
C TYR A 301 15.25 -19.34 -15.31
N GLY A 302 16.26 -19.14 -14.44
CA GLY A 302 16.10 -19.09 -12.99
C GLY A 302 15.64 -17.71 -12.47
N SER A 303 16.11 -16.61 -13.07
CA SER A 303 15.80 -15.26 -12.58
C SER A 303 14.50 -14.68 -13.15
N ILE A 304 14.19 -14.92 -14.43
CA ILE A 304 13.03 -14.33 -15.12
C ILE A 304 11.69 -14.74 -14.48
N PRO A 305 11.44 -16.04 -14.17
CA PRO A 305 10.17 -16.47 -13.54
C PRO A 305 9.89 -15.84 -12.17
N ARG A 306 10.89 -15.27 -11.50
CA ARG A 306 10.72 -14.55 -10.22
C ARG A 306 10.00 -13.20 -10.38
N LEU A 307 9.86 -12.71 -11.62
CA LEU A 307 9.17 -11.46 -11.97
C LEU A 307 8.00 -11.73 -12.93
N PRO A 308 6.96 -12.48 -12.51
CA PRO A 308 5.89 -12.96 -13.41
C PRO A 308 5.03 -11.82 -13.98
N LEU A 309 5.00 -10.66 -13.32
CA LEU A 309 4.30 -9.46 -13.83
C LEU A 309 5.10 -8.73 -14.91
N ARG A 310 6.42 -8.86 -14.93
CA ARG A 310 7.29 -8.21 -15.93
C ARG A 310 7.57 -9.12 -17.13
N TYR A 311 7.66 -10.44 -16.89
CA TYR A 311 8.03 -11.42 -17.92
C TYR A 311 7.04 -12.61 -18.04
N PRO A 312 5.72 -12.39 -18.13
CA PRO A 312 4.74 -13.48 -18.23
C PRO A 312 4.93 -14.34 -19.50
N PHE A 313 5.26 -13.71 -20.63
CA PHE A 313 5.45 -14.38 -21.91
C PHE A 313 6.76 -15.18 -21.92
N THR A 314 7.86 -14.60 -21.45
CA THR A 314 9.16 -15.31 -21.41
C THR A 314 9.17 -16.44 -20.38
N THR A 315 8.43 -16.29 -19.28
CA THR A 315 8.22 -17.38 -18.30
C THR A 315 7.53 -18.58 -18.97
N GLN A 316 6.51 -18.32 -19.80
CA GLN A 316 5.81 -19.38 -20.55
C GLN A 316 6.71 -20.04 -21.60
N TYR A 317 7.59 -19.27 -22.25
CA TYR A 317 8.59 -19.82 -23.18
C TYR A 317 9.49 -20.88 -22.52
N TYR A 318 10.08 -20.60 -21.35
CA TYR A 318 10.91 -21.59 -20.65
C TYR A 318 10.10 -22.80 -20.17
N ALA A 319 8.87 -22.58 -19.68
CA ALA A 319 8.00 -23.68 -19.28
C ALA A 319 7.71 -24.63 -20.45
N ALA A 320 7.40 -24.09 -21.63
CA ALA A 320 7.12 -24.85 -22.85
C ALA A 320 8.37 -25.50 -23.45
N LEU A 321 9.54 -24.86 -23.34
CA LEU A 321 10.81 -25.45 -23.76
C LEU A 321 11.16 -26.66 -22.89
N PHE A 322 11.00 -26.54 -21.57
CA PHE A 322 11.39 -27.59 -20.62
C PHE A 322 10.44 -28.78 -20.63
N SER A 323 9.17 -28.59 -21.03
CA SER A 323 8.20 -29.66 -21.24
C SER A 323 8.31 -30.34 -22.61
N GLY A 324 9.05 -29.74 -23.55
CA GLY A 324 9.14 -30.21 -24.95
C GLY A 324 8.00 -29.76 -25.85
N ASP A 325 7.05 -28.96 -25.35
CA ASP A 325 5.87 -28.49 -26.12
C ASP A 325 6.24 -27.60 -27.33
N LEU A 326 7.48 -27.07 -27.35
CA LEU A 326 8.00 -26.28 -28.47
C LEU A 326 8.61 -27.12 -29.61
N GLY A 327 8.62 -28.46 -29.52
CA GLY A 327 9.24 -29.32 -30.54
C GLY A 327 10.76 -29.42 -30.40
N PHE A 328 11.27 -29.39 -29.16
CA PHE A 328 12.69 -29.56 -28.86
C PHE A 328 12.89 -30.65 -27.81
N ASP A 329 13.86 -31.54 -28.05
CA ASP A 329 14.29 -32.58 -27.10
C ASP A 329 15.53 -32.11 -26.34
N LEU A 330 15.71 -32.54 -25.09
CA LEU A 330 16.94 -32.28 -24.34
C LEU A 330 18.03 -33.26 -24.78
N ALA A 331 18.92 -32.80 -25.68
CA ALA A 331 19.99 -33.61 -26.22
C ALA A 331 21.08 -33.91 -25.19
N ALA A 332 21.46 -32.91 -24.37
CA ALA A 332 22.47 -33.09 -23.35
C ALA A 332 22.28 -32.20 -22.12
N GLU A 333 22.61 -32.74 -20.94
CA GLU A 333 22.70 -32.06 -19.66
C GLU A 333 24.11 -32.22 -19.07
N PHE A 334 24.73 -31.09 -18.69
CA PHE A 334 25.99 -31.09 -17.95
C PHE A 334 25.83 -30.41 -16.60
N VAL A 335 26.14 -31.13 -15.52
CA VAL A 335 26.05 -30.68 -14.13
C VAL A 335 27.37 -30.87 -13.38
N SER A 336 27.63 -30.02 -12.39
CA SER A 336 28.73 -30.18 -11.43
C SER A 336 28.28 -29.80 -10.02
N TYR A 337 27.47 -30.65 -9.38
CA TYR A 337 26.98 -30.39 -8.02
C TYR A 337 28.04 -30.66 -6.95
N PRO A 338 27.92 -30.06 -5.74
CA PRO A 338 28.65 -30.52 -4.56
C PRO A 338 28.44 -32.02 -4.35
N THR A 339 29.51 -32.75 -4.04
CA THR A 339 29.46 -34.23 -3.95
C THR A 339 30.08 -34.76 -2.67
N LEU A 340 29.39 -35.68 -2.00
CA LEU A 340 29.93 -36.39 -0.84
C LEU A 340 29.98 -37.89 -1.17
N GLY A 341 31.17 -38.38 -1.50
CA GLY A 341 31.32 -39.73 -2.06
C GLY A 341 30.61 -39.82 -3.42
N ASN A 342 29.78 -40.85 -3.61
CA ASN A 342 29.06 -41.07 -4.87
C ASN A 342 27.72 -40.31 -4.97
N CYS A 343 27.33 -39.57 -3.92
CA CYS A 343 26.07 -38.85 -3.86
C CYS A 343 26.25 -37.35 -4.13
N GLN A 344 25.41 -36.82 -5.01
CA GLN A 344 25.38 -35.41 -5.38
C GLN A 344 24.34 -34.65 -4.54
N LEU A 345 24.58 -33.36 -4.35
CA LEU A 345 23.69 -32.43 -3.65
C LEU A 345 23.24 -31.35 -4.64
N PRO A 346 22.20 -31.60 -5.46
CA PRO A 346 21.76 -30.65 -6.47
C PRO A 346 21.32 -29.34 -5.84
N ASP A 347 22.04 -28.28 -6.16
CA ASP A 347 21.86 -26.92 -5.65
C ASP A 347 21.60 -25.91 -6.77
N GLN A 348 21.14 -26.38 -7.93
CA GLN A 348 20.79 -25.53 -9.06
C GLN A 348 19.28 -25.26 -9.07
N GLU A 349 18.89 -24.03 -9.36
CA GLU A 349 17.48 -23.66 -9.49
C GLU A 349 16.95 -24.08 -10.86
N ILE A 350 15.97 -24.98 -10.86
CA ILE A 350 15.23 -25.41 -12.04
C ILE A 350 13.74 -25.16 -11.76
N PRO A 351 13.17 -24.04 -12.25
CA PRO A 351 11.82 -23.61 -11.86
C PRO A 351 10.69 -24.40 -12.52
N PHE A 352 10.99 -25.16 -13.57
CA PHE A 352 10.03 -25.98 -14.32
C PHE A 352 10.47 -27.44 -14.37
N PRO A 353 9.53 -28.40 -14.48
CA PRO A 353 9.88 -29.79 -14.74
C PRO A 353 10.69 -29.90 -16.04
N LEU A 354 11.84 -30.56 -15.98
CA LEU A 354 12.75 -30.74 -17.12
C LEU A 354 12.57 -32.14 -17.71
N ILE A 355 12.40 -32.23 -19.04
CA ILE A 355 12.42 -33.50 -19.79
C ILE A 355 13.73 -34.28 -19.59
N GLU A 356 13.70 -35.59 -19.78
CA GLU A 356 14.87 -36.44 -19.62
C GLU A 356 15.91 -36.18 -20.73
N ALA A 357 17.18 -36.02 -20.35
CA ALA A 357 18.26 -35.75 -21.29
C ALA A 357 18.72 -37.03 -21.99
N LYS A 358 18.96 -36.97 -23.31
CA LYS A 358 19.57 -38.10 -24.06
C LYS A 358 20.97 -38.43 -23.54
N PHE A 359 21.75 -37.40 -23.17
CA PHE A 359 23.04 -37.52 -22.51
C PHE A 359 23.06 -36.73 -21.19
N THR A 360 23.56 -37.31 -20.10
CA THR A 360 23.81 -36.58 -18.84
C THR A 360 25.02 -37.13 -18.10
N ASN A 361 25.78 -36.24 -17.46
CA ASN A 361 26.86 -36.60 -16.54
C ASN A 361 26.41 -36.62 -15.06
N ARG A 362 25.10 -36.50 -14.80
CA ARG A 362 24.50 -36.54 -13.45
C ARG A 362 24.68 -37.92 -12.82
N ALA A 363 25.03 -37.96 -11.54
CA ALA A 363 25.19 -39.24 -10.84
C ALA A 363 23.84 -39.83 -10.39
N PRO A 364 23.74 -41.16 -10.26
CA PRO A 364 22.49 -41.82 -9.86
C PRO A 364 22.02 -41.49 -8.43
N CYS A 365 22.95 -41.27 -7.50
CA CYS A 365 22.61 -40.88 -6.13
C CYS A 365 22.51 -39.36 -6.03
N SER A 366 21.31 -38.85 -5.73
CA SER A 366 21.08 -37.44 -5.44
C SER A 366 20.37 -37.26 -4.09
N ILE A 367 20.82 -36.28 -3.31
CA ILE A 367 20.20 -35.88 -2.06
C ILE A 367 19.69 -34.45 -2.27
N SER A 368 18.37 -34.26 -2.16
CA SER A 368 17.76 -32.94 -2.37
C SER A 368 18.42 -31.89 -1.48
N PHE A 369 18.81 -30.78 -2.10
CA PHE A 369 19.44 -29.64 -1.43
C PHE A 369 18.79 -28.35 -1.92
N SER A 370 18.89 -27.29 -1.13
CA SER A 370 18.32 -26.00 -1.52
C SER A 370 19.16 -25.34 -2.63
N PRO A 371 18.54 -24.59 -3.55
CA PRO A 371 19.29 -23.87 -4.57
C PRO A 371 20.34 -22.92 -3.97
N ALA A 372 21.51 -22.90 -4.60
CA ALA A 372 22.58 -21.97 -4.31
C ALA A 372 22.25 -20.56 -4.81
N GLU A 373 22.97 -19.58 -4.30
CA GLU A 373 22.87 -18.20 -4.79
C GLU A 373 23.52 -18.07 -6.19
N GLU A 374 23.05 -17.12 -6.99
CA GLU A 374 23.44 -16.94 -8.39
C GLU A 374 24.97 -16.88 -8.61
N ALA A 375 25.73 -16.28 -7.69
CA ALA A 375 27.18 -16.21 -7.76
C ALA A 375 27.84 -17.61 -7.81
N PHE A 376 27.24 -18.60 -7.17
CA PHE A 376 27.68 -20.00 -7.22
C PHE A 376 27.05 -20.71 -8.41
N SER A 377 25.74 -20.54 -8.59
CA SER A 377 24.99 -21.33 -9.57
C SER A 377 25.32 -20.98 -11.02
N VAL A 378 25.71 -19.73 -11.31
CA VAL A 378 26.01 -19.24 -12.67
C VAL A 378 27.52 -19.22 -12.99
N TYR A 379 28.38 -19.00 -11.98
CA TYR A 379 29.82 -18.79 -12.20
C TYR A 379 30.68 -19.98 -11.77
N ASP A 380 30.43 -20.57 -10.60
CA ASP A 380 31.26 -21.67 -10.09
C ASP A 380 30.92 -23.01 -10.78
N HIS A 381 29.64 -23.36 -10.87
CA HIS A 381 29.22 -24.67 -11.39
C HIS A 381 27.88 -24.67 -12.14
N PRO A 382 27.78 -23.94 -13.27
CA PRO A 382 26.54 -23.82 -14.02
C PRO A 382 26.02 -25.15 -14.56
N THR A 383 24.70 -25.31 -14.61
CA THR A 383 24.07 -26.39 -15.37
C THR A 383 23.93 -25.94 -16.83
N VAL A 384 24.49 -26.73 -17.75
CA VAL A 384 24.32 -26.50 -19.20
C VAL A 384 23.25 -27.44 -19.74
N LEU A 385 22.28 -26.89 -20.46
CA LEU A 385 21.22 -27.63 -21.12
C LEU A 385 21.28 -27.36 -22.63
N ILE A 386 21.31 -28.42 -23.43
CA ILE A 386 21.35 -28.33 -24.90
C ILE A 386 20.08 -28.98 -25.44
N PHE A 387 19.24 -28.19 -26.08
CA PHE A 387 18.00 -28.62 -26.71
C PHE A 387 18.19 -28.73 -28.22
N GLU A 388 17.69 -29.80 -28.81
CA GLU A 388 17.75 -30.13 -30.23
C GLU A 388 16.35 -30.05 -30.83
N LYS A 389 16.18 -29.35 -31.95
CA LYS A 389 14.92 -29.30 -32.68
C LYS A 389 14.58 -30.68 -33.25
N ASN A 390 13.36 -31.16 -33.00
CA ASN A 390 12.89 -32.45 -33.50
C ASN A 390 11.88 -32.29 -34.64
N ASP A 391 11.53 -33.40 -35.31
CA ASP A 391 10.61 -33.43 -36.46
C ASP A 391 9.16 -33.02 -36.12
N THR A 392 8.82 -32.89 -34.83
CA THR A 392 7.48 -32.47 -34.40
C THR A 392 7.31 -30.96 -34.32
N PHE A 393 8.40 -30.20 -34.51
CA PHE A 393 8.40 -28.74 -34.54
C PHE A 393 7.43 -28.20 -35.61
N ASP A 394 6.54 -27.31 -35.19
CA ASP A 394 5.58 -26.64 -36.08
C ASP A 394 5.39 -25.19 -35.60
N SER A 395 5.71 -24.21 -36.46
CA SER A 395 5.67 -22.79 -36.14
C SER A 395 4.29 -22.30 -35.68
N LYS A 396 3.19 -22.91 -36.19
CA LYS A 396 1.82 -22.56 -35.78
C LYS A 396 1.50 -23.12 -34.40
N LYS A 397 1.95 -24.33 -34.08
CA LYS A 397 1.80 -24.90 -32.72
C LYS A 397 2.60 -24.10 -31.69
N VAL A 398 3.83 -23.73 -32.03
CA VAL A 398 4.69 -22.87 -31.19
C VAL A 398 4.03 -21.50 -30.95
N ALA A 399 3.50 -20.87 -32.00
CA ALA A 399 2.79 -19.59 -31.86
C ALA A 399 1.52 -19.70 -31.01
N ALA A 400 0.83 -20.85 -31.00
CA ALA A 400 -0.33 -21.12 -30.16
C ALA A 400 0.04 -21.40 -28.70
N ALA A 401 1.18 -22.05 -28.45
CA ALA A 401 1.72 -22.28 -27.10
C ALA A 401 2.21 -20.98 -26.44
N LEU A 402 2.51 -19.95 -27.25
CA LEU A 402 2.96 -18.63 -26.84
C LEU A 402 1.98 -17.53 -27.32
N PRO A 403 0.76 -17.46 -26.76
CA PRO A 403 -0.28 -16.54 -27.22
C PRO A 403 0.02 -15.08 -26.86
N GLU A 404 -0.58 -14.15 -27.63
CA GLU A 404 -0.34 -12.70 -27.49
C GLU A 404 -0.97 -12.11 -26.21
N ASP A 405 -1.98 -12.77 -25.64
CA ASP A 405 -2.67 -12.32 -24.43
C ASP A 405 -1.78 -12.31 -23.17
N LEU A 406 -0.69 -13.10 -23.18
CA LEU A 406 0.37 -13.05 -22.16
C LEU A 406 1.00 -11.66 -22.05
N LEU A 407 0.92 -10.84 -23.11
CA LEU A 407 1.50 -9.50 -23.15
C LEU A 407 0.57 -8.40 -22.59
N ASN A 408 -0.72 -8.68 -22.40
CA ASN A 408 -1.72 -7.67 -22.05
C ASN A 408 -1.51 -7.01 -20.67
N ASN A 409 -0.86 -7.71 -19.75
CA ASN A 409 -0.72 -7.28 -18.34
C ASN A 409 0.74 -7.10 -17.91
N VAL A 410 1.66 -6.91 -18.85
CA VAL A 410 3.09 -6.69 -18.56
C VAL A 410 3.26 -5.37 -17.80
N GLN A 411 3.87 -5.44 -16.62
CA GLN A 411 4.16 -4.29 -15.77
C GLN A 411 5.66 -4.07 -15.66
N TRP A 412 6.11 -2.87 -16.04
CA TRP A 412 7.47 -2.45 -15.78
C TRP A 412 7.61 -1.98 -14.32
N MET A 413 8.53 -2.60 -13.59
CA MET A 413 8.79 -2.28 -12.18
C MET A 413 10.28 -2.41 -11.87
N THR A 414 10.77 -1.53 -10.99
CA THR A 414 12.13 -1.67 -10.43
C THR A 414 12.15 -2.78 -9.36
N PRO A 415 13.33 -3.35 -9.01
CA PRO A 415 13.40 -4.33 -7.92
C PRO A 415 12.90 -3.75 -6.58
N LEU A 416 13.01 -2.43 -6.37
CA LEU A 416 12.46 -1.75 -5.20
C LEU A 416 10.94 -1.76 -5.20
N ASP A 417 10.33 -1.48 -6.35
CA ASP A 417 8.87 -1.51 -6.52
C ASP A 417 8.33 -2.93 -6.37
N ALA A 418 9.03 -3.94 -6.91
CA ALA A 418 8.68 -5.35 -6.72
C ALA A 418 8.77 -5.80 -5.25
N THR A 419 9.82 -5.38 -4.53
CA THR A 419 10.01 -5.75 -3.10
C THR A 419 9.01 -5.02 -2.19
N ARG A 420 8.66 -3.77 -2.51
CA ARG A 420 7.58 -3.03 -1.84
C ARG A 420 6.20 -3.62 -2.16
N GLY A 421 6.03 -4.16 -3.37
CA GLY A 421 4.81 -4.80 -3.88
C GLY A 421 4.56 -6.22 -3.37
N GLN A 422 5.58 -6.96 -2.93
CA GLN A 422 5.39 -8.34 -2.42
C GLN A 422 4.64 -8.41 -1.07
N GLY A 423 4.52 -7.31 -0.32
CA GLY A 423 3.81 -7.25 0.97
C GLY A 423 2.59 -6.33 1.00
N LYS A 424 2.42 -5.48 -0.01
CA LYS A 424 1.19 -4.74 -0.26
C LYS A 424 0.71 -5.17 -1.62
N LEU A 425 -0.28 -6.06 -1.65
CA LEU A 425 -1.33 -5.96 -2.67
C LEU A 425 -1.74 -4.48 -2.67
N THR A 426 -1.15 -3.64 -3.53
CA THR A 426 -1.86 -2.47 -4.00
C THR A 426 -3.12 -3.08 -4.58
N PRO A 427 -4.29 -2.90 -3.93
CA PRO A 427 -5.51 -3.46 -4.47
C PRO A 427 -5.55 -3.01 -5.92
N SER A 428 -5.67 -3.98 -6.84
CA SER A 428 -5.81 -3.64 -8.25
C SER A 428 -6.86 -2.56 -8.35
N LEU A 429 -6.45 -1.37 -8.78
CA LEU A 429 -7.38 -0.26 -9.00
C LEU A 429 -8.22 -0.51 -10.26
N VAL A 430 -8.03 -1.67 -10.92
CA VAL A 430 -8.81 -2.17 -12.03
C VAL A 430 -9.77 -3.25 -11.53
N MET A 431 -11.04 -3.13 -11.91
CA MET A 431 -12.08 -4.12 -11.65
C MET A 431 -11.78 -5.44 -12.38
N ASP A 432 -12.08 -6.57 -11.75
CA ASP A 432 -12.10 -7.85 -12.46
C ASP A 432 -13.25 -7.90 -13.49
N ALA A 433 -13.09 -8.76 -14.51
CA ALA A 433 -14.03 -8.84 -15.64
C ALA A 433 -15.48 -9.10 -15.20
N ARG A 434 -15.69 -9.93 -14.18
CA ARG A 434 -17.03 -10.23 -13.65
C ARG A 434 -17.63 -9.00 -12.98
N THR A 435 -16.88 -8.34 -12.10
CA THR A 435 -17.31 -7.10 -11.44
C THR A 435 -17.65 -6.01 -12.45
N ARG A 436 -16.85 -5.87 -13.52
CA ARG A 436 -17.11 -4.92 -14.60
C ARG A 436 -18.45 -5.17 -15.27
N ILE A 437 -18.72 -6.41 -15.69
CA ILE A 437 -20.01 -6.78 -16.32
C ILE A 437 -21.18 -6.48 -15.38
N GLU A 438 -21.07 -6.87 -14.10
CA GLU A 438 -22.11 -6.64 -13.09
C GLU A 438 -22.34 -5.14 -12.80
N GLN A 439 -21.29 -4.31 -12.91
CA GLN A 439 -21.41 -2.85 -12.80
C GLN A 439 -22.04 -2.20 -14.03
N GLU A 440 -21.66 -2.65 -15.22
CA GLU A 440 -22.21 -2.15 -16.49
C GLU A 440 -23.70 -2.53 -16.64
N ALA A 441 -24.12 -3.67 -16.06
CA ALA A 441 -25.51 -4.11 -16.00
C ALA A 441 -26.41 -3.30 -15.05
N GLY A 442 -25.86 -2.36 -14.25
CA GLY A 442 -26.58 -1.57 -13.23
C GLY A 442 -27.67 -0.61 -13.73
N GLY A 443 -27.99 -0.62 -15.03
CA GLY A 443 -29.05 0.17 -15.66
C GLY A 443 -28.61 1.55 -16.16
N THR A 444 -29.41 2.15 -17.04
CA THR A 444 -29.23 3.53 -17.53
C THR A 444 -29.83 4.56 -16.56
N TRP A 445 -29.37 5.80 -16.59
CA TRP A 445 -29.89 6.86 -15.70
C TRP A 445 -31.41 7.06 -15.80
N SER A 446 -31.98 6.98 -17.00
CA SER A 446 -33.43 7.08 -17.23
C SER A 446 -34.20 5.88 -16.69
N SER A 447 -33.58 4.69 -16.66
CA SER A 447 -34.18 3.49 -16.06
C SER A 447 -34.18 3.56 -14.52
N ILE A 448 -33.12 4.11 -13.93
CA ILE A 448 -33.01 4.25 -12.46
C ILE A 448 -33.88 5.43 -11.99
N PHE A 449 -33.87 6.56 -12.70
CA PHE A 449 -34.58 7.79 -12.29
C PHE A 449 -35.59 8.23 -13.34
N ASN A 450 -36.88 8.04 -13.03
CA ASN A 450 -37.96 8.51 -13.87
C ASN A 450 -38.26 10.00 -13.60
N ARG A 451 -37.97 10.85 -14.58
CA ARG A 451 -38.20 12.31 -14.52
C ARG A 451 -39.68 12.68 -14.49
N LEU A 452 -40.57 11.78 -14.93
CA LEU A 452 -42.02 12.01 -14.97
C LEU A 452 -42.71 11.67 -13.64
N ASN A 453 -42.03 11.01 -12.71
CA ASN A 453 -42.57 10.72 -11.39
C ASN A 453 -42.91 12.00 -10.63
N LEU A 454 -43.97 11.95 -9.80
CA LEU A 454 -44.45 13.09 -9.02
C LEU A 454 -43.34 13.76 -8.19
N ILE A 455 -42.45 12.95 -7.60
CA ILE A 455 -41.32 13.43 -6.79
C ILE A 455 -40.31 14.26 -7.59
N ASN A 456 -40.14 13.99 -8.88
CA ASN A 456 -39.21 14.73 -9.74
C ASN A 456 -39.88 15.92 -10.45
N ARG A 457 -41.21 15.91 -10.58
CA ARG A 457 -42.00 17.01 -11.16
C ARG A 457 -42.33 18.13 -10.16
N ASN A 458 -42.39 17.80 -8.87
CA ASN A 458 -42.74 18.74 -7.81
C ASN A 458 -41.59 18.88 -6.80
N PRO A 459 -40.78 19.96 -6.87
CA PRO A 459 -39.67 20.19 -5.95
C PRO A 459 -40.09 20.23 -4.48
N LEU A 460 -41.26 20.79 -4.16
CA LEU A 460 -41.75 20.84 -2.78
C LEU A 460 -42.03 19.42 -2.26
N PHE A 461 -42.62 18.57 -3.10
CA PHE A 461 -42.84 17.17 -2.73
C PHE A 461 -41.51 16.43 -2.53
N ALA A 462 -40.49 16.67 -3.38
CA ALA A 462 -39.13 16.14 -3.17
C ALA A 462 -38.53 16.56 -1.82
N VAL A 463 -38.58 17.87 -1.51
CA VAL A 463 -38.07 18.44 -0.25
C VAL A 463 -38.75 17.80 0.96
N CYS A 464 -40.08 17.66 0.93
CA CYS A 464 -40.88 17.07 2.00
C CYS A 464 -40.64 15.57 2.15
N SER A 465 -40.61 14.80 1.05
CA SER A 465 -40.34 13.35 1.09
C SER A 465 -38.93 13.05 1.60
N TRP A 466 -37.94 13.83 1.19
CA TRP A 466 -36.56 13.72 1.69
C TRP A 466 -36.48 14.00 3.19
N TRP A 467 -37.11 15.08 3.66
CA TRP A 467 -37.18 15.42 5.07
C TRP A 467 -37.90 14.33 5.90
N LEU A 468 -39.03 13.83 5.43
CA LEU A 468 -39.79 12.75 6.09
C LEU A 468 -38.95 11.49 6.25
N LEU A 469 -38.17 11.11 5.23
CA LEU A 469 -37.27 9.97 5.31
C LEU A 469 -36.19 10.16 6.39
N LEU A 470 -35.60 11.35 6.50
CA LEU A 470 -34.63 11.67 7.56
C LEU A 470 -35.25 11.61 8.96
N VAL A 471 -36.49 12.10 9.12
CA VAL A 471 -37.24 11.98 10.38
C VAL A 471 -37.51 10.50 10.70
N ALA A 472 -37.92 9.71 9.72
CA ALA A 472 -38.16 8.27 9.89
C ALA A 472 -36.87 7.52 10.29
N LEU A 473 -35.73 7.84 9.68
CA LEU A 473 -34.41 7.29 10.07
C LEU A 473 -34.01 7.70 11.50
N GLY A 474 -34.34 8.92 11.92
CA GLY A 474 -34.12 9.36 13.30
C GLY A 474 -34.94 8.56 14.32
N TRP A 475 -36.22 8.31 14.01
CA TRP A 475 -37.10 7.49 14.86
C TRP A 475 -36.73 6.01 14.84
N LEU A 476 -36.23 5.50 13.71
CA LEU A 476 -35.66 4.15 13.61
C LEU A 476 -34.52 3.96 14.63
N ALA A 477 -33.56 4.89 14.68
CA ALA A 477 -32.40 4.77 15.55
C ALA A 477 -32.69 5.09 17.03
N PHE A 478 -33.69 5.92 17.32
CA PHE A 478 -33.91 6.46 18.66
C PHE A 478 -34.06 5.41 19.78
N PRO A 479 -34.83 4.31 19.63
CA PRO A 479 -34.94 3.30 20.69
C PRO A 479 -33.60 2.68 21.08
N TRP A 480 -32.72 2.46 20.10
CA TRP A 480 -31.35 1.99 20.35
C TRP A 480 -30.52 3.08 21.03
N MET A 481 -30.56 4.32 20.52
CA MET A 481 -29.85 5.47 21.07
C MET A 481 -30.21 5.75 22.53
N TYR A 482 -31.48 5.57 22.90
CA TYR A 482 -31.95 5.70 24.29
C TYR A 482 -31.17 4.81 25.26
N SER A 483 -30.81 3.61 24.80
CA SER A 483 -30.05 2.64 25.57
C SER A 483 -28.54 2.91 25.51
N VAL A 484 -28.03 3.54 24.45
CA VAL A 484 -26.61 3.89 24.25
C VAL A 484 -26.20 5.14 25.05
N PHE A 485 -27.09 6.12 25.19
CA PHE A 485 -26.78 7.43 25.77
C PHE A 485 -27.51 7.74 27.09
N PRO A 486 -27.39 6.90 28.15
CA PRO A 486 -28.11 7.12 29.39
C PRO A 486 -27.63 8.34 30.20
N LYS A 487 -26.45 8.91 29.90
CA LYS A 487 -25.90 10.09 30.59
C LYS A 487 -26.24 11.40 29.90
N LEU A 488 -26.73 11.35 28.65
CA LEU A 488 -27.22 12.52 27.93
C LEU A 488 -28.68 12.80 28.34
N HIS A 489 -29.02 14.07 28.52
CA HIS A 489 -30.35 14.51 28.94
C HIS A 489 -31.42 14.16 27.91
N ASP A 490 -31.10 14.33 26.63
CA ASP A 490 -31.97 14.03 25.48
C ASP A 490 -31.87 12.58 25.01
N ARG A 491 -31.10 11.72 25.71
CA ARG A 491 -30.92 10.31 25.39
C ARG A 491 -30.43 10.06 23.95
N GLY A 492 -29.70 11.04 23.38
CA GLY A 492 -29.16 10.97 22.02
C GLY A 492 -30.20 11.22 20.91
N TYR A 493 -31.38 11.76 21.23
CA TYR A 493 -32.40 12.07 20.22
C TYR A 493 -31.92 13.09 19.18
N GLY A 494 -31.16 14.12 19.59
CA GLY A 494 -30.71 15.14 18.64
C GLY A 494 -29.71 14.63 17.60
N ILE A 495 -28.99 13.54 17.87
CA ILE A 495 -28.09 12.89 16.90
C ILE A 495 -28.69 11.62 16.27
N SER A 496 -29.94 11.27 16.59
CA SER A 496 -30.54 10.01 16.12
C SER A 496 -30.71 9.98 14.60
N LYS A 497 -30.97 11.13 13.96
CA LYS A 497 -31.09 11.22 12.49
C LYS A 497 -29.77 10.89 11.78
N THR A 498 -28.65 11.40 12.30
CA THR A 498 -27.32 11.09 11.79
C THR A 498 -26.98 9.61 11.98
N VAL A 499 -27.24 9.08 13.18
CA VAL A 499 -26.97 7.66 13.48
C VAL A 499 -27.90 6.73 12.69
N GLY A 500 -29.15 7.12 12.48
CA GLY A 500 -30.11 6.37 11.67
C GLY A 500 -29.69 6.32 10.20
N LEU A 501 -29.27 7.46 9.64
CA LEU A 501 -28.71 7.51 8.28
C LEU A 501 -27.44 6.66 8.17
N LEU A 502 -26.52 6.79 9.13
CA LEU A 502 -25.29 6.00 9.18
C LEU A 502 -25.58 4.49 9.26
N LEU A 503 -26.40 4.06 10.22
CA LEU A 503 -26.71 2.64 10.44
C LEU A 503 -27.40 2.01 9.22
N TRP A 504 -28.39 2.72 8.65
CA TRP A 504 -29.13 2.24 7.49
C TRP A 504 -28.24 2.12 6.25
N SER A 505 -27.50 3.19 5.92
CA SER A 505 -26.59 3.17 4.77
C SER A 505 -25.43 2.20 4.97
N TYR A 506 -24.87 2.09 6.17
CA TYR A 506 -23.81 1.13 6.50
C TYR A 506 -24.24 -0.32 6.29
N CYS A 507 -25.42 -0.71 6.79
CA CYS A 507 -25.90 -2.08 6.63
C CYS A 507 -26.09 -2.44 5.14
N VAL A 508 -26.65 -1.53 4.35
CA VAL A 508 -26.82 -1.73 2.91
C VAL A 508 -25.46 -1.78 2.19
N TRP A 509 -24.56 -0.86 2.52
CA TRP A 509 -23.20 -0.81 1.99
C TRP A 509 -22.42 -2.09 2.31
N LEU A 510 -22.54 -2.60 3.53
CA LEU A 510 -21.86 -3.82 3.95
C LEU A 510 -22.38 -5.04 3.18
N LEU A 511 -23.70 -5.17 3.01
CA LEU A 511 -24.29 -6.26 2.22
C LEU A 511 -23.82 -6.22 0.75
N ALA A 512 -23.71 -5.03 0.16
CA ALA A 512 -23.22 -4.86 -1.20
C ALA A 512 -21.70 -5.09 -1.30
N SER A 513 -20.92 -4.62 -0.32
CA SER A 513 -19.46 -4.84 -0.30
C SER A 513 -19.11 -6.31 -0.10
N LEU A 514 -19.92 -7.06 0.65
CA LEU A 514 -19.77 -8.50 0.86
C LEU A 514 -20.41 -9.36 -0.24
N ARG A 515 -20.97 -8.75 -1.30
CA ARG A 515 -21.68 -9.44 -2.40
C ARG A 515 -22.89 -10.28 -1.95
N ILE A 516 -23.52 -9.94 -0.82
CA ILE A 516 -24.70 -10.63 -0.27
C ILE A 516 -25.99 -10.13 -0.93
N ALA A 517 -26.13 -8.80 -1.09
CA ALA A 517 -27.27 -8.18 -1.76
C ALA A 517 -26.83 -6.91 -2.51
N PRO A 518 -27.28 -6.71 -3.76
CA PRO A 518 -26.84 -5.57 -4.58
C PRO A 518 -27.38 -4.25 -4.02
N PHE A 519 -26.67 -3.15 -4.31
CA PHE A 519 -27.08 -1.80 -3.92
C PHE A 519 -28.27 -1.32 -4.74
N THR A 520 -29.49 -1.71 -4.36
CA THR A 520 -30.74 -1.40 -5.09
C THR A 520 -31.79 -0.75 -4.16
N ARG A 521 -32.85 -0.18 -4.74
CA ARG A 521 -34.01 0.34 -3.98
C ARG A 521 -34.66 -0.73 -3.10
N LEU A 522 -34.77 -1.95 -3.61
CA LEU A 522 -35.37 -3.07 -2.88
C LEU A 522 -34.53 -3.40 -1.64
N THR A 523 -33.21 -3.48 -1.80
CA THR A 523 -32.28 -3.72 -0.68
C THR A 523 -32.35 -2.60 0.36
N LEU A 524 -32.37 -1.33 -0.08
CA LEU A 524 -32.48 -0.15 0.78
C LEU A 524 -33.74 -0.20 1.67
N TRP A 525 -34.92 -0.42 1.09
CA TRP A 525 -36.17 -0.52 1.83
C TRP A 525 -36.29 -1.82 2.65
N GLY A 526 -35.76 -2.94 2.14
CA GLY A 526 -35.70 -4.20 2.87
C GLY A 526 -34.87 -4.11 4.15
N VAL A 527 -33.68 -3.47 4.08
CA VAL A 527 -32.84 -3.21 5.26
C VAL A 527 -33.52 -2.22 6.22
N PHE A 528 -34.24 -1.22 5.71
CA PHE A 528 -35.02 -0.31 6.56
C PHE A 528 -36.03 -1.08 7.42
N VAL A 529 -36.83 -1.96 6.82
CA VAL A 529 -37.81 -2.80 7.54
C VAL A 529 -37.12 -3.78 8.50
N LEU A 530 -36.03 -4.41 8.08
CA LEU A 530 -35.25 -5.33 8.93
C LEU A 530 -34.69 -4.61 10.16
N LEU A 531 -34.16 -3.40 10.01
CA LEU A 531 -33.66 -2.60 11.12
C LEU A 531 -34.77 -2.21 12.10
N ILE A 532 -35.98 -1.90 11.63
CA ILE A 532 -37.14 -1.67 12.51
C ILE A 532 -37.35 -2.91 13.38
N LEU A 533 -37.43 -4.09 12.76
CA LEU A 533 -37.66 -5.35 13.46
C LEU A 533 -36.56 -5.63 14.50
N VAL A 534 -35.29 -5.53 14.10
CA VAL A 534 -34.14 -5.78 14.99
C VAL A 534 -34.12 -4.81 16.17
N ILE A 535 -34.34 -3.51 15.94
CA ILE A 535 -34.32 -2.49 16.99
C ILE A 535 -35.51 -2.66 17.94
N VAL A 536 -36.71 -2.94 17.42
CA VAL A 536 -37.90 -3.23 18.24
C VAL A 536 -37.68 -4.46 19.13
N LEU A 537 -37.11 -5.54 18.59
CA LEU A 537 -36.78 -6.74 19.36
C LEU A 537 -35.71 -6.47 20.42
N ALA A 538 -34.63 -5.78 20.05
CA ALA A 538 -33.53 -5.43 20.96
C ALA A 538 -33.98 -4.51 22.11
N THR A 539 -34.97 -3.65 21.88
CA THR A 539 -35.45 -2.67 22.86
C THR A 539 -36.76 -3.06 23.54
N ARG A 540 -37.30 -4.26 23.26
CA ARG A 540 -38.55 -4.76 23.82
C ARG A 540 -38.57 -4.77 25.35
N LYS A 541 -37.44 -5.03 26.02
CA LYS A 541 -37.35 -4.98 27.49
C LYS A 541 -37.47 -3.56 28.05
N ASN A 542 -37.05 -2.55 27.28
CA ASN A 542 -37.02 -1.14 27.69
C ASN A 542 -38.20 -0.32 27.14
N HIS A 543 -39.13 -0.92 26.39
CA HIS A 543 -40.19 -0.20 25.67
C HIS A 543 -41.04 0.72 26.57
N LYS A 544 -41.40 0.28 27.78
CA LYS A 544 -42.18 1.09 28.74
C LYS A 544 -41.40 2.35 29.15
N ALA A 545 -40.13 2.21 29.49
CA ALA A 545 -39.27 3.33 29.88
C ALA A 545 -39.04 4.32 28.73
N ILE A 546 -38.96 3.82 27.49
CA ILE A 546 -38.87 4.68 26.29
C ILE A 546 -40.16 5.46 26.09
N LEU A 547 -41.32 4.80 26.15
CA LEU A 547 -42.62 5.46 26.00
C LEU A 547 -42.88 6.49 27.11
N GLU A 548 -42.53 6.18 28.35
CA GLU A 548 -42.60 7.12 29.47
C GLU A 548 -41.68 8.33 29.26
N PHE A 549 -40.46 8.10 28.76
CA PHE A 549 -39.54 9.18 28.42
C PHE A 549 -40.11 10.08 27.32
N ILE A 550 -40.67 9.51 26.25
CA ILE A 550 -41.30 10.27 25.17
C ILE A 550 -42.46 11.10 25.72
N LYS A 551 -43.35 10.51 26.53
CA LYS A 551 -44.45 11.23 27.17
C LYS A 551 -43.98 12.35 28.08
N ARG A 552 -42.90 12.15 28.83
CA ARG A 552 -42.34 13.16 29.75
C ARG A 552 -41.64 14.31 29.02
N GLU A 553 -40.84 13.99 28.00
CA GLU A 553 -39.96 14.94 27.32
C GLU A 553 -40.46 15.36 25.93
N TRP A 554 -41.73 15.10 25.56
CA TRP A 554 -42.27 15.37 24.22
C TRP A 554 -42.04 16.81 23.73
N ARG A 555 -42.12 17.81 24.63
CA ARG A 555 -41.83 19.22 24.30
C ARG A 555 -40.37 19.45 23.96
N SER A 556 -39.46 18.67 24.55
CA SER A 556 -38.04 18.72 24.21
C SER A 556 -37.79 18.06 22.86
N LEU A 557 -38.42 16.90 22.61
CA LEU A 557 -38.31 16.19 21.33
C LEU A 557 -38.87 17.04 20.18
N LEU A 558 -40.05 17.64 20.37
CA LEU A 558 -40.66 18.54 19.39
C LEU A 558 -39.80 19.76 19.09
N ARG A 559 -39.12 20.33 20.10
CA ARG A 559 -38.17 21.44 19.89
C ARG A 559 -36.99 21.01 19.03
N VAL A 560 -36.44 19.81 19.25
CA VAL A 560 -35.36 19.25 18.43
C VAL A 560 -35.84 19.04 16.99
N GLU A 561 -37.07 18.56 16.78
CA GLU A 561 -37.65 18.43 15.44
C GLU A 561 -37.86 19.79 14.76
N LEU A 562 -38.37 20.78 15.49
CA LEU A 562 -38.57 22.12 14.96
C LEU A 562 -37.24 22.78 14.59
N LEU A 563 -36.21 22.64 15.43
CA LEU A 563 -34.86 23.13 15.12
C LEU A 563 -34.31 22.47 13.86
N PHE A 564 -34.46 21.14 13.74
CA PHE A 564 -34.04 20.42 12.53
C PHE A 564 -34.78 20.93 11.28
N LEU A 565 -36.11 21.06 11.35
CA LEU A 565 -36.93 21.56 10.25
C LEU A 565 -36.52 22.98 9.85
N VAL A 566 -36.32 23.87 10.82
CA VAL A 566 -35.91 25.26 10.54
C VAL A 566 -34.53 25.30 9.88
N LEU A 567 -33.54 24.59 10.43
CA LEU A 567 -32.20 24.54 9.83
C LEU A 567 -32.22 23.99 8.41
N TYR A 568 -32.97 22.90 8.19
CA TYR A 568 -33.12 22.29 6.88
C TYR A 568 -33.83 23.24 5.89
N ALA A 569 -34.97 23.80 6.28
CA ALA A 569 -35.77 24.68 5.40
C ALA A 569 -35.03 25.97 5.05
N VAL A 570 -34.34 26.59 6.01
CA VAL A 570 -33.51 27.79 5.77
C VAL A 570 -32.41 27.48 4.77
N TRP A 571 -31.71 26.35 4.90
CA TRP A 571 -30.63 26.03 3.96
C TRP A 571 -31.13 25.55 2.60
N VAL A 572 -32.30 24.92 2.54
CA VAL A 572 -33.00 24.66 1.26
C VAL A 572 -33.33 25.98 0.55
N LEU A 573 -33.79 27.00 1.28
CA LEU A 573 -34.02 28.33 0.69
C LEU A 573 -32.73 28.93 0.13
N VAL A 574 -31.62 28.87 0.88
CA VAL A 574 -30.31 29.33 0.40
C VAL A 574 -29.91 28.60 -0.89
N ARG A 575 -30.01 27.26 -0.93
CA ARG A 575 -29.71 26.48 -2.14
C ARG A 575 -30.69 26.73 -3.29
N SER A 576 -31.95 27.07 -3.01
CA SER A 576 -32.92 27.41 -4.06
C SER A 576 -32.57 28.72 -4.78
N MET A 577 -31.87 29.64 -4.11
CA MET A 577 -31.42 30.90 -4.70
C MET A 577 -30.17 30.73 -5.59
N ASN A 578 -29.36 29.70 -5.32
CA ASN A 578 -28.20 29.35 -6.14
C ASN A 578 -28.03 27.83 -6.22
N PRO A 579 -28.81 27.13 -7.07
CA PRO A 579 -28.79 25.68 -7.17
C PRO A 579 -27.64 25.13 -8.04
N ASP A 580 -26.81 26.02 -8.61
CA ASP A 580 -25.78 25.66 -9.58
C ASP A 580 -24.74 24.69 -9.01
N LEU A 581 -24.30 23.79 -9.88
CA LEU A 581 -23.28 22.75 -9.61
C LEU A 581 -21.94 23.07 -10.29
N TRP A 582 -21.77 24.28 -10.85
CA TRP A 582 -20.53 24.76 -11.46
C TRP A 582 -20.56 26.28 -11.65
N HIS A 583 -19.39 26.93 -11.56
CA HIS A 583 -19.18 28.34 -11.91
C HIS A 583 -17.69 28.63 -12.20
N PRO A 584 -17.30 29.45 -13.20
CA PRO A 584 -15.90 29.65 -13.57
C PRO A 584 -15.01 30.26 -12.47
N VAL A 585 -15.58 31.14 -11.63
CA VAL A 585 -14.83 31.90 -10.60
C VAL A 585 -15.12 31.39 -9.18
N THR A 586 -16.24 30.69 -8.97
CA THR A 586 -16.73 30.28 -7.63
C THR A 586 -17.25 28.84 -7.62
N GLY A 587 -16.94 28.04 -8.64
CA GLY A 587 -17.55 26.73 -8.89
C GLY A 587 -16.91 25.52 -8.24
N GLY A 588 -15.69 25.67 -7.71
CA GLY A 588 -15.03 24.65 -6.89
C GLY A 588 -14.95 23.27 -7.50
N GLU A 589 -15.03 22.27 -6.62
CA GLU A 589 -14.88 20.85 -6.93
C GLU A 589 -16.23 20.15 -7.15
N LYS A 590 -17.36 20.87 -7.16
CA LYS A 590 -18.71 20.31 -7.32
C LYS A 590 -18.88 19.31 -8.46
N PRO A 591 -18.30 19.46 -9.66
CA PRO A 591 -18.44 18.44 -10.69
C PRO A 591 -17.73 17.14 -10.33
N MET A 592 -16.59 17.22 -9.65
CA MET A 592 -15.86 16.06 -9.16
C MET A 592 -16.68 15.34 -8.08
N ASP A 593 -17.21 16.07 -7.10
CA ASP A 593 -18.12 15.51 -6.09
C ASP A 593 -19.40 14.93 -6.70
N PHE A 594 -19.98 15.62 -7.69
CA PHE A 594 -21.17 15.15 -8.40
C PHE A 594 -20.88 13.89 -9.21
N ALA A 595 -19.70 13.77 -9.83
CA ALA A 595 -19.26 12.56 -10.50
C ALA A 595 -19.13 11.38 -9.52
N TYR A 596 -18.53 11.60 -8.34
CA TYR A 596 -18.41 10.57 -7.30
C TYR A 596 -19.76 10.15 -6.72
N LEU A 597 -20.65 11.10 -6.43
CA LEU A 597 -22.01 10.80 -6.00
C LEU A 597 -22.73 9.95 -7.04
N ASN A 598 -22.62 10.32 -8.33
CA ASN A 598 -23.24 9.57 -9.42
C ASN A 598 -22.65 8.16 -9.56
N ALA A 599 -21.34 8.01 -9.41
CA ALA A 599 -20.67 6.72 -9.44
C ALA A 599 -21.17 5.78 -8.33
N VAL A 600 -21.29 6.30 -7.10
CA VAL A 600 -21.85 5.57 -5.96
C VAL A 600 -23.32 5.20 -6.17
N VAL A 601 -24.13 6.15 -6.63
CA VAL A 601 -25.57 5.93 -6.87
C VAL A 601 -25.81 4.86 -7.94
N LYS A 602 -25.02 4.86 -9.01
CA LYS A 602 -25.17 3.92 -10.13
C LYS A 602 -24.59 2.54 -9.83
N SER A 603 -23.56 2.45 -8.98
CA SER A 603 -22.92 1.18 -8.64
C SER A 603 -23.90 0.15 -8.05
N THR A 604 -23.76 -1.11 -8.49
CA THR A 604 -24.40 -2.32 -7.99
C THR A 604 -23.64 -2.88 -6.78
N TRP A 605 -22.30 -2.84 -6.84
CA TRP A 605 -21.40 -3.36 -5.81
C TRP A 605 -20.39 -2.30 -5.38
N PHE A 606 -19.76 -2.52 -4.21
CA PHE A 606 -18.71 -1.65 -3.69
C PHE A 606 -17.35 -2.39 -3.63
N PRO A 607 -16.21 -1.71 -3.85
CA PRO A 607 -16.04 -0.26 -4.14
C PRO A 607 -16.74 0.20 -5.44
N PRO A 608 -17.14 1.47 -5.54
CA PRO A 608 -17.83 1.96 -6.73
C PRO A 608 -16.83 2.10 -7.89
N TYR A 609 -17.34 2.17 -9.13
CA TYR A 609 -16.47 2.42 -10.28
C TYR A 609 -15.87 3.84 -10.23
N ASP A 610 -14.69 4.02 -10.80
CA ASP A 610 -14.07 5.34 -10.94
C ASP A 610 -14.67 6.09 -12.14
N PRO A 611 -15.27 7.28 -11.96
CA PRO A 611 -15.82 8.03 -13.09
C PRO A 611 -14.75 8.65 -14.01
N TRP A 612 -13.48 8.69 -13.58
CA TRP A 612 -12.36 9.26 -14.33
C TRP A 612 -11.38 8.21 -14.87
N PHE A 613 -11.51 6.94 -14.49
CA PHE A 613 -10.66 5.84 -14.95
C PHE A 613 -11.49 4.63 -15.42
N SER A 614 -11.57 4.42 -16.73
CA SER A 614 -12.37 3.35 -17.33
C SER A 614 -11.90 1.96 -16.88
N GLY A 615 -12.84 1.13 -16.43
CA GLY A 615 -12.52 -0.18 -15.84
C GLY A 615 -11.97 -0.12 -14.42
N GLY A 616 -11.80 1.08 -13.85
CA GLY A 616 -11.23 1.29 -12.53
C GLY A 616 -12.22 1.26 -11.36
N ILE A 617 -11.70 1.02 -10.16
CA ILE A 617 -12.39 1.26 -8.88
C ILE A 617 -11.98 2.60 -8.28
N LEU A 618 -12.93 3.29 -7.66
CA LEU A 618 -12.69 4.60 -7.05
C LEU A 618 -11.79 4.48 -5.80
N ASN A 619 -10.56 4.99 -5.88
CA ASN A 619 -9.63 5.08 -4.75
C ASN A 619 -9.80 6.40 -3.96
N TYR A 620 -10.95 6.56 -3.30
CA TYR A 620 -11.29 7.74 -2.51
C TYR A 620 -12.06 7.34 -1.24
N TYR A 621 -12.13 8.22 -0.23
CA TYR A 621 -12.95 8.01 0.98
C TYR A 621 -14.46 8.18 0.68
N TYR A 622 -15.01 7.25 -0.10
CA TYR A 622 -16.32 7.39 -0.73
C TYR A 622 -17.53 7.16 0.18
N PHE A 623 -17.36 6.78 1.45
CA PHE A 623 -18.49 6.35 2.29
C PHE A 623 -19.49 7.49 2.61
N GLY A 624 -19.03 8.74 2.68
CA GLY A 624 -19.93 9.90 2.78
C GLY A 624 -20.91 9.96 1.60
N PHE A 625 -20.42 9.71 0.38
CA PHE A 625 -21.27 9.63 -0.81
C PHE A 625 -22.23 8.44 -0.76
N VAL A 626 -21.90 7.36 -0.05
CA VAL A 626 -22.82 6.23 0.17
C VAL A 626 -23.98 6.63 1.07
N MET A 627 -23.73 7.41 2.13
CA MET A 627 -24.79 7.95 3.00
C MET A 627 -25.77 8.82 2.20
N VAL A 628 -25.25 9.76 1.42
CA VAL A 628 -26.07 10.65 0.59
C VAL A 628 -26.74 9.87 -0.55
N GLY A 629 -25.96 9.05 -1.27
CA GLY A 629 -26.41 8.25 -2.40
C GLY A 629 -27.50 7.24 -2.04
N SER A 630 -27.51 6.71 -0.81
CA SER A 630 -28.59 5.87 -0.30
C SER A 630 -29.92 6.63 -0.25
N LEU A 631 -29.93 7.90 0.19
CA LEU A 631 -31.12 8.75 0.18
C LEU A 631 -31.58 9.05 -1.25
N VAL A 632 -30.65 9.39 -2.15
CA VAL A 632 -30.93 9.63 -3.58
C VAL A 632 -31.58 8.40 -4.21
N LYS A 633 -30.95 7.23 -4.04
CA LYS A 633 -31.40 5.99 -4.67
C LYS A 633 -32.75 5.53 -4.10
N ALA A 634 -32.95 5.59 -2.77
CA ALA A 634 -34.19 5.15 -2.12
C ALA A 634 -35.41 6.02 -2.47
N THR A 635 -35.24 7.35 -2.51
CA THR A 635 -36.33 8.29 -2.86
C THR A 635 -36.59 8.36 -4.36
N GLY A 636 -35.58 8.08 -5.18
CA GLY A 636 -35.66 8.20 -6.63
C GLY A 636 -35.71 9.63 -7.14
N ILE A 637 -35.23 10.58 -6.33
CA ILE A 637 -35.00 11.96 -6.75
C ILE A 637 -33.79 12.00 -7.68
N ILE A 638 -33.89 12.72 -8.79
CA ILE A 638 -32.77 12.86 -9.74
C ILE A 638 -31.53 13.45 -9.05
N PRO A 639 -30.31 12.94 -9.31
CA PRO A 639 -29.11 13.33 -8.58
C PRO A 639 -28.83 14.83 -8.53
N SER A 640 -29.09 15.58 -9.61
CA SER A 640 -28.87 17.04 -9.67
C SER A 640 -29.74 17.82 -8.68
N VAL A 641 -30.97 17.37 -8.44
CA VAL A 641 -31.87 17.93 -7.42
C VAL A 641 -31.48 17.39 -6.04
N ALA A 642 -31.16 16.11 -5.94
CA ALA A 642 -30.82 15.49 -4.67
C ALA A 642 -29.53 16.05 -4.05
N TYR A 643 -28.53 16.44 -4.86
CA TYR A 643 -27.33 17.14 -4.41
C TYR A 643 -27.69 18.43 -3.67
N ASN A 644 -28.67 19.17 -4.20
CA ASN A 644 -29.19 20.39 -3.59
C ASN A 644 -30.01 20.17 -2.30
N LEU A 645 -30.42 18.93 -2.01
CA LEU A 645 -31.05 18.53 -0.74
C LEU A 645 -30.06 17.91 0.25
N ALA A 646 -28.98 17.31 -0.25
CA ALA A 646 -27.90 16.74 0.54
C ALA A 646 -27.17 17.82 1.35
N VAL A 647 -26.85 18.96 0.73
CA VAL A 647 -26.17 20.08 1.40
C VAL A 647 -26.98 20.60 2.60
N PRO A 648 -28.28 20.97 2.46
CA PRO A 648 -29.15 21.31 3.59
C PRO A 648 -29.27 20.22 4.66
N THR A 649 -29.25 18.95 4.26
CA THR A 649 -29.29 17.82 5.18
C THR A 649 -28.07 17.82 6.09
N LEU A 650 -26.88 17.93 5.50
CA LEU A 650 -25.63 17.94 6.26
C LEU A 650 -25.53 19.19 7.14
N PHE A 651 -25.97 20.36 6.66
CA PHE A 651 -26.08 21.59 7.47
C PHE A 651 -26.97 21.38 8.69
N ALA A 652 -28.18 20.86 8.48
CA ALA A 652 -29.16 20.67 9.56
C ALA A 652 -28.72 19.59 10.57
N LEU A 653 -28.13 18.49 10.10
CA LEU A 653 -27.59 17.44 10.98
C LEU A 653 -26.38 17.94 11.78
N THR A 654 -25.53 18.78 11.18
CA THR A 654 -24.40 19.41 11.86
C THR A 654 -24.87 20.39 12.94
N GLY A 655 -25.83 21.25 12.62
CA GLY A 655 -26.42 22.16 13.61
C GLY A 655 -27.09 21.40 14.76
N LEU A 656 -27.83 20.32 14.46
CA LEU A 656 -28.48 19.52 15.49
C LEU A 656 -27.50 18.75 16.38
N GLY A 657 -26.41 18.23 15.80
CA GLY A 657 -25.33 17.63 16.56
C GLY A 657 -24.62 18.65 17.46
N ALA A 658 -24.33 19.85 16.96
CA ALA A 658 -23.73 20.94 17.74
C ALA A 658 -24.65 21.37 18.90
N TYR A 659 -25.95 21.49 18.65
CA TYR A 659 -26.96 21.72 19.67
C TYR A 659 -26.90 20.65 20.76
N THR A 660 -26.85 19.38 20.36
CA THR A 660 -26.88 18.23 21.28
C THR A 660 -25.63 18.18 22.15
N VAL A 661 -24.45 18.36 21.56
CA VAL A 661 -23.16 18.36 22.28
C VAL A 661 -23.13 19.52 23.29
N ALA A 662 -23.40 20.75 22.84
CA ALA A 662 -23.31 21.93 23.69
C ALA A 662 -24.37 21.92 24.80
N ALA A 663 -25.61 21.51 24.49
CA ALA A 663 -26.68 21.41 25.47
C ALA A 663 -26.35 20.38 26.57
N ASN A 664 -25.75 19.23 26.21
CA ASN A 664 -25.38 18.20 27.17
C ASN A 664 -24.12 18.56 27.98
N LEU A 665 -23.16 19.28 27.41
CA LEU A 665 -21.98 19.77 28.13
C LEU A 665 -22.32 20.87 29.15
N ALA A 666 -23.17 21.82 28.78
CA ALA A 666 -23.59 22.89 29.67
C ALA A 666 -24.56 22.43 30.77
N SER A 667 -25.05 21.18 30.69
CA SER A 667 -26.10 20.71 31.58
C SER A 667 -25.61 20.54 33.03
N GLY A 668 -26.31 21.22 33.94
CA GLY A 668 -26.56 20.79 35.32
C GLY A 668 -28.03 20.37 35.44
N THR A 669 -28.69 20.61 36.57
CA THR A 669 -30.15 20.43 36.73
C THR A 669 -31.00 21.46 35.96
N ASP A 670 -30.37 22.48 35.37
CA ASP A 670 -31.04 23.62 34.71
C ASP A 670 -31.23 23.41 33.19
N LYS A 671 -32.49 23.09 32.79
CA LYS A 671 -32.88 22.89 31.39
C LYS A 671 -32.77 24.17 30.53
N LYS A 672 -32.89 25.37 31.10
CA LYS A 672 -32.83 26.63 30.33
C LYS A 672 -31.41 26.95 29.88
N LYS A 673 -30.42 26.76 30.77
CA LYS A 673 -29.00 26.93 30.44
C LYS A 673 -28.55 25.97 29.35
N SER A 674 -28.96 24.71 29.46
CA SER A 674 -28.71 23.67 28.46
C SER A 674 -29.24 24.07 27.07
N HIS A 675 -30.49 24.53 27.00
CA HIS A 675 -31.07 24.98 25.74
C HIS A 675 -30.32 26.18 25.13
N ARG A 676 -29.99 27.20 25.93
CA ARG A 676 -29.23 28.37 25.46
C ARG A 676 -27.84 27.98 24.95
N ALA A 677 -27.15 27.08 25.63
CA ALA A 677 -25.86 26.57 25.18
C ALA A 677 -25.99 25.82 23.84
N GLY A 678 -27.04 25.02 23.68
CA GLY A 678 -27.35 24.38 22.40
C GLY A 678 -27.55 25.37 21.25
N LEU A 679 -28.31 26.45 21.46
CA LEU A 679 -28.52 27.50 20.45
C LEU A 679 -27.21 28.22 20.09
N TRP A 680 -26.38 28.53 21.08
CA TRP A 680 -25.04 29.06 20.82
C TRP A 680 -24.15 28.06 20.09
N GLY A 681 -24.28 26.76 20.36
CA GLY A 681 -23.59 25.70 19.64
C GLY A 681 -23.95 25.69 18.15
N ILE A 682 -25.23 25.81 17.81
CA ILE A 682 -25.67 25.98 16.41
C ILE A 682 -25.00 27.21 15.80
N LEU A 683 -25.17 28.38 16.45
CA LEU A 683 -24.67 29.64 15.92
C LEU A 683 -23.16 29.63 15.70
N LEU A 684 -22.37 29.17 16.67
CA LEU A 684 -20.90 29.17 16.61
C LEU A 684 -20.33 28.12 15.66
N VAL A 685 -21.03 26.99 15.44
CA VAL A 685 -20.53 25.93 14.56
C VAL A 685 -20.96 26.16 13.11
N THR A 686 -22.22 26.54 12.86
CA THR A 686 -22.77 26.52 11.50
C THR A 686 -22.96 27.90 10.87
N ILE A 687 -22.98 28.98 11.66
CA ILE A 687 -23.31 30.33 11.16
C ILE A 687 -22.11 31.28 11.30
N LEU A 688 -21.48 31.32 12.47
CA LEU A 688 -20.33 32.20 12.72
C LEU A 688 -19.06 31.57 12.14
N GLY A 689 -18.35 32.35 11.33
CA GLY A 689 -17.05 32.01 10.78
C GLY A 689 -15.91 32.72 11.52
N ASN A 690 -14.90 33.10 10.75
CA ASN A 690 -13.77 33.88 11.24
C ASN A 690 -13.99 35.40 11.03
N LEU A 691 -13.01 36.22 11.43
CA LEU A 691 -13.02 37.68 11.27
C LEU A 691 -12.49 38.15 9.90
N GLY A 692 -12.40 37.27 8.91
CA GLY A 692 -11.85 37.57 7.59
C GLY A 692 -12.61 38.69 6.86
N GLU A 693 -13.94 38.63 6.88
CA GLU A 693 -14.79 39.68 6.27
C GLU A 693 -14.67 41.03 6.99
N ALA A 694 -14.49 41.01 8.31
CA ALA A 694 -14.22 42.24 9.06
C ALA A 694 -12.86 42.85 8.66
N ARG A 695 -11.85 42.01 8.39
CA ARG A 695 -10.55 42.45 7.86
C ARG A 695 -10.68 43.00 6.44
N LEU A 696 -11.48 42.38 5.56
CA LEU A 696 -11.74 42.87 4.21
C LEU A 696 -12.37 44.27 4.25
N LEU A 697 -13.43 44.43 5.05
CA LEU A 697 -14.07 45.73 5.28
C LEU A 697 -13.09 46.77 5.81
N PHE A 698 -12.31 46.43 6.83
CA PHE A 698 -11.31 47.32 7.41
C PHE A 698 -10.30 47.80 6.37
N LYS A 699 -9.74 46.89 5.56
CA LYS A 699 -8.81 47.22 4.47
C LYS A 699 -9.46 48.09 3.40
N GLY A 700 -10.73 47.80 3.06
CA GLY A 700 -11.49 48.63 2.13
C GLY A 700 -11.62 50.07 2.61
N TYR A 701 -11.96 50.26 3.89
CA TYR A 701 -12.01 51.59 4.49
C TYR A 701 -10.62 52.24 4.53
N GLU A 702 -9.58 51.51 4.93
CA GLU A 702 -8.20 52.01 4.97
C GLU A 702 -7.76 52.54 3.60
N ASN A 703 -8.05 51.80 2.52
CA ASN A 703 -7.71 52.17 1.15
C ASN A 703 -8.45 53.43 0.68
N VAL A 704 -9.70 53.64 1.11
CA VAL A 704 -10.48 54.85 0.80
C VAL A 704 -10.03 56.05 1.64
N GLY A 705 -9.57 55.79 2.87
CA GLY A 705 -9.09 56.79 3.81
C GLY A 705 -7.88 57.57 3.29
N THR A 706 -6.91 56.86 2.70
CA THR A 706 -5.63 57.36 2.16
C THR A 706 -4.85 58.26 3.13
N VAL A 707 -4.92 57.99 4.44
CA VAL A 707 -4.19 58.74 5.47
C VAL A 707 -2.89 58.00 5.80
N HIS A 708 -1.76 58.67 5.64
CA HIS A 708 -0.43 58.10 5.95
C HIS A 708 0.34 59.05 6.88
N PHE A 709 0.83 58.53 8.00
CA PHE A 709 1.73 59.21 8.93
C PHE A 709 2.51 58.17 9.75
N ASP A 710 3.68 58.55 10.28
CA ASP A 710 4.50 57.67 11.09
C ASP A 710 3.99 57.59 12.53
N SER A 711 3.94 56.37 13.08
CA SER A 711 3.54 56.15 14.47
C SER A 711 4.36 55.02 15.10
N LEU A 712 4.68 55.20 16.38
CA LEU A 712 5.28 54.15 17.21
C LEU A 712 4.28 53.05 17.59
N ILE A 713 2.97 53.29 17.42
CA ILE A 713 1.92 52.32 17.73
C ILE A 713 1.56 51.56 16.44
N PRO A 714 1.86 50.25 16.35
CA PRO A 714 1.56 49.45 15.16
C PRO A 714 0.07 49.51 14.81
N GLY A 715 -0.26 49.78 13.55
CA GLY A 715 -1.65 49.83 13.04
C GLY A 715 -2.43 51.11 13.36
N TYR A 716 -1.86 52.06 14.10
CA TYR A 716 -2.54 53.34 14.38
C TYR A 716 -2.80 54.17 13.11
N PRO A 717 -1.84 54.34 12.17
CA PRO A 717 -2.11 55.04 10.91
C PRO A 717 -3.19 54.35 10.07
N ALA A 718 -3.15 53.02 9.98
CA ALA A 718 -4.16 52.22 9.29
C ALA A 718 -5.56 52.41 9.90
N THR A 719 -5.66 52.48 11.23
CA THR A 719 -6.93 52.70 11.94
C THR A 719 -7.49 54.10 11.69
N VAL A 720 -6.64 55.13 11.75
CA VAL A 720 -7.07 56.50 11.43
C VAL A 720 -7.52 56.60 9.97
N SER A 721 -6.77 56.00 9.04
CA SER A 721 -7.17 55.93 7.64
C SER A 721 -8.51 55.20 7.47
N ALA A 722 -8.70 54.05 8.12
CA ALA A 722 -9.95 53.30 8.08
C ALA A 722 -11.13 54.10 8.66
N LEU A 723 -10.95 54.87 9.73
CA LEU A 723 -12.01 55.74 10.28
C LEU A 723 -12.38 56.88 9.31
N VAL A 724 -11.39 57.51 8.69
CA VAL A 724 -11.62 58.54 7.65
C VAL A 724 -12.30 57.93 6.42
N GLY A 725 -11.88 56.72 6.01
CA GLY A 725 -12.49 55.98 4.92
C GLY A 725 -13.93 55.58 5.20
N LEU A 726 -14.22 55.09 6.42
CA LEU A 726 -15.57 54.80 6.86
C LEU A 726 -16.45 56.05 6.80
N TRP A 727 -15.95 57.20 7.25
CA TRP A 727 -16.66 58.48 7.11
C TRP A 727 -16.94 58.81 5.64
N LYS A 728 -15.94 58.69 4.75
CA LYS A 728 -16.11 58.89 3.31
C LYS A 728 -17.15 57.93 2.69
N VAL A 729 -17.18 56.67 3.11
CA VAL A 729 -18.16 55.69 2.60
C VAL A 729 -19.58 56.01 3.11
N VAL A 730 -19.74 56.29 4.41
CA VAL A 730 -21.05 56.48 5.03
C VAL A 730 -21.65 57.84 4.67
N VAL A 731 -20.85 58.91 4.77
CA VAL A 731 -21.28 60.30 4.59
C VAL A 731 -21.13 60.74 3.15
N ASN A 732 -19.97 60.50 2.53
CA ASN A 732 -19.70 60.95 1.15
C ASN A 732 -20.11 59.90 0.09
N LYS A 733 -20.70 58.77 0.50
CA LYS A 733 -21.18 57.69 -0.37
C LYS A 733 -20.13 57.13 -1.35
N VAL A 734 -18.85 57.20 -0.97
CA VAL A 734 -17.76 56.59 -1.75
C VAL A 734 -17.96 55.06 -1.75
N SER A 735 -17.86 54.43 -2.92
CA SER A 735 -18.00 52.98 -3.04
C SER A 735 -16.74 52.26 -2.57
N LEU A 736 -16.93 51.12 -1.90
CA LEU A 736 -15.86 50.16 -1.67
C LEU A 736 -15.68 49.36 -2.97
N GLY A 737 -14.52 49.50 -3.62
CA GLY A 737 -14.22 48.85 -4.90
C GLY A 737 -13.96 47.34 -4.78
N PHE A 738 -14.80 46.62 -4.05
CA PHE A 738 -14.67 45.18 -3.87
C PHE A 738 -15.15 44.40 -5.09
N ARG A 739 -14.40 43.37 -5.46
CA ARG A 739 -14.86 42.40 -6.46
C ARG A 739 -15.89 41.46 -5.81
N PRO A 740 -16.94 41.03 -6.52
CA PRO A 740 -17.98 40.17 -5.94
C PRO A 740 -17.44 38.90 -5.28
N GLU A 741 -16.36 38.32 -5.81
CA GLU A 741 -15.73 37.10 -5.30
C GLU A 741 -14.89 37.30 -4.02
N TRP A 742 -14.58 38.54 -3.63
CA TRP A 742 -13.75 38.81 -2.45
C TRP A 742 -14.45 38.49 -1.13
N TRP A 743 -15.76 38.76 -1.06
CA TRP A 743 -16.65 38.34 0.04
C TRP A 743 -16.71 36.82 0.26
N TYR A 744 -16.10 36.08 -0.66
CA TYR A 744 -16.10 34.63 -0.68
C TYR A 744 -14.71 34.08 -0.36
N TRP A 745 -13.68 34.61 -1.03
CA TRP A 745 -12.33 34.06 -0.99
C TRP A 745 -11.42 34.66 0.08
N ASP A 746 -11.57 35.93 0.44
CA ASP A 746 -10.64 36.60 1.36
C ASP A 746 -10.74 36.04 2.79
N ALA A 747 -11.92 35.59 3.22
CA ALA A 747 -12.09 35.00 4.55
C ALA A 747 -11.39 33.64 4.70
N THR A 748 -11.10 32.93 3.62
CA THR A 748 -10.57 31.56 3.64
C THR A 748 -9.12 31.47 3.19
N ARG A 749 -8.48 32.60 2.85
CA ARG A 749 -7.07 32.73 2.46
C ARG A 749 -6.37 33.82 3.26
N VAL A 750 -6.57 33.79 4.59
CA VAL A 750 -6.03 34.85 5.47
C VAL A 750 -4.58 34.61 5.88
N ILE A 751 -4.09 33.38 5.76
CA ILE A 751 -2.74 32.97 6.16
C ILE A 751 -1.72 33.35 5.06
N PRO A 752 -0.71 34.18 5.38
CA PRO A 752 0.30 34.57 4.42
C PRO A 752 1.29 33.41 4.18
N PHE A 753 1.85 33.37 2.97
CA PHE A 753 2.81 32.37 2.53
C PHE A 753 3.92 33.04 1.71
N ALA A 754 5.09 32.42 1.66
CA ALA A 754 6.23 32.95 0.92
C ALA A 754 6.09 32.69 -0.59
N PRO A 755 6.72 33.50 -1.47
CA PRO A 755 6.73 33.22 -2.89
C PRO A 755 7.30 31.82 -3.19
N GLY A 756 6.54 30.99 -3.90
CA GLY A 756 6.90 29.60 -4.20
C GLY A 756 6.26 28.55 -3.27
N GLU A 757 5.65 28.95 -2.15
CA GLU A 757 4.84 28.07 -1.31
C GLU A 757 3.40 27.96 -1.84
N VAL A 758 2.77 26.78 -1.68
CA VAL A 758 1.33 26.63 -1.94
C VAL A 758 0.56 27.35 -0.85
N GLY A 759 -0.30 28.30 -1.25
CA GLY A 759 -1.08 29.09 -0.32
C GLY A 759 -2.04 28.24 0.52
N PRO A 760 -1.99 28.32 1.86
CA PRO A 760 -2.88 27.56 2.74
C PRO A 760 -4.34 28.01 2.62
N ILE A 761 -5.26 27.05 2.66
CA ILE A 761 -6.72 27.28 2.66
C ILE A 761 -7.24 27.04 4.07
N ASN A 762 -7.91 28.04 4.65
CA ASN A 762 -8.51 27.97 5.97
C ASN A 762 -10.05 27.98 5.91
N GLU A 763 -10.65 26.82 5.74
CA GLU A 763 -12.12 26.70 5.71
C GLU A 763 -12.75 26.67 7.10
N PHE A 764 -14.01 27.09 7.19
CA PHE A 764 -14.86 26.98 8.37
C PHE A 764 -16.27 26.56 7.93
N PRO A 765 -17.08 25.93 8.80
CA PRO A 765 -18.27 25.22 8.33
C PRO A 765 -19.28 26.09 7.57
N ALA A 766 -19.50 27.33 8.01
CA ALA A 766 -20.41 28.25 7.30
C ALA A 766 -19.97 28.50 5.84
N PHE A 767 -18.67 28.65 5.61
CA PHE A 767 -18.10 28.74 4.25
C PHE A 767 -18.31 27.44 3.50
N THR A 768 -17.95 26.29 4.07
CA THR A 768 -18.10 24.98 3.43
C THR A 768 -19.54 24.72 2.95
N PHE A 769 -20.54 25.01 3.79
CA PHE A 769 -21.95 24.82 3.43
C PHE A 769 -22.45 25.83 2.40
N LEU A 770 -21.93 27.06 2.40
CA LEU A 770 -22.25 28.08 1.40
C LEU A 770 -21.60 27.73 0.07
N TYR A 771 -20.39 27.18 0.11
CA TYR A 771 -19.66 26.72 -1.06
C TYR A 771 -20.39 25.59 -1.73
N ALA A 772 -20.92 24.67 -0.92
CA ALA A 772 -21.72 23.54 -1.37
C ALA A 772 -20.92 22.55 -2.24
N ASP A 773 -19.62 22.46 -2.00
CA ASP A 773 -18.81 21.30 -2.40
C ASP A 773 -19.20 20.17 -1.46
N LEU A 774 -19.68 19.06 -2.00
CA LEU A 774 -20.08 17.88 -1.23
C LEU A 774 -18.84 17.07 -0.87
N HIS A 775 -17.80 17.78 -0.45
CA HIS A 775 -16.49 17.26 -0.15
C HIS A 775 -16.53 16.43 1.14
N ALA A 776 -15.53 15.59 1.34
CA ALA A 776 -15.49 14.63 2.43
C ALA A 776 -15.63 15.22 3.84
N HIS A 777 -14.93 16.32 4.13
CA HIS A 777 -14.99 16.94 5.44
C HIS A 777 -16.42 17.45 5.77
N MET A 778 -17.15 17.95 4.77
CA MET A 778 -18.55 18.38 4.94
C MET A 778 -19.46 17.21 5.30
N MET A 779 -19.29 16.06 4.63
CA MET A 779 -20.03 14.84 4.92
C MET A 779 -19.65 14.23 6.29
N ALA A 780 -18.42 14.45 6.74
CA ALA A 780 -17.94 13.99 8.04
C ALA A 780 -18.52 14.80 9.20
N PHE A 781 -18.82 16.09 9.05
CA PHE A 781 -19.25 16.96 10.16
C PHE A 781 -20.36 16.37 11.06
N PRO A 782 -21.48 15.83 10.54
CA PRO A 782 -22.48 15.19 11.40
C PRO A 782 -21.93 14.00 12.20
N ILE A 783 -21.06 13.19 11.59
CA ILE A 783 -20.44 12.00 12.18
C ILE A 783 -19.49 12.41 13.30
N THR A 784 -18.71 13.48 13.10
CA THR A 784 -17.82 14.01 14.14
C THR A 784 -18.57 14.42 15.40
N LEU A 785 -19.77 15.00 15.27
CA LEU A 785 -20.60 15.41 16.40
C LEU A 785 -21.20 14.20 17.13
N VAL A 786 -21.48 13.10 16.42
CA VAL A 786 -21.81 11.81 17.07
C VAL A 786 -20.62 11.32 17.89
N ALA A 787 -19.39 11.37 17.35
CA ALA A 787 -18.19 11.00 18.08
C ALA A 787 -18.03 11.83 19.36
N LEU A 788 -18.22 13.16 19.28
CA LEU A 788 -18.18 14.04 20.45
C LEU A 788 -19.26 13.70 21.51
N CYS A 789 -20.47 13.32 21.10
CA CYS A 789 -21.49 12.81 22.03
C CYS A 789 -21.07 11.52 22.73
N ILE A 790 -20.38 10.60 22.04
CA ILE A 790 -19.80 9.39 22.65
C ILE A 790 -18.73 9.77 23.67
N VAL A 791 -17.86 10.73 23.34
CA VAL A 791 -16.84 11.24 24.26
C VAL A 791 -17.49 11.82 25.51
N VAL A 792 -18.54 12.65 25.38
CA VAL A 792 -19.28 13.20 26.52
C VAL A 792 -19.94 12.09 27.35
N GLN A 793 -20.57 11.11 26.71
CA GLN A 793 -21.18 9.96 27.38
C GLN A 793 -20.18 9.18 28.23
N TRP A 794 -18.98 8.92 27.71
CA TRP A 794 -17.93 8.19 28.44
C TRP A 794 -17.27 9.04 29.52
N ALA A 795 -16.99 10.30 29.24
CA ALA A 795 -16.35 11.21 30.17
C ALA A 795 -17.23 11.60 31.37
N VAL A 796 -18.54 11.70 31.16
CA VAL A 796 -19.53 11.95 32.23
C VAL A 796 -19.97 10.64 32.92
N GLY A 797 -19.71 9.49 32.29
CA GLY A 797 -19.91 8.17 32.86
C GLY A 797 -19.22 7.99 34.22
N GLY A 798 -19.76 7.09 35.05
CA GLY A 798 -19.16 6.76 36.34
C GLY A 798 -17.80 6.04 36.19
N GLY A 799 -16.95 6.16 37.21
CA GLY A 799 -15.67 5.44 37.26
C GLY A 799 -15.83 3.92 37.42
N LEU A 800 -14.72 3.19 37.47
CA LEU A 800 -14.72 1.73 37.69
C LEU A 800 -15.51 1.39 38.98
N PRO A 801 -16.48 0.46 38.92
CA PRO A 801 -17.27 0.11 40.11
C PRO A 801 -16.37 -0.46 41.21
N VAL A 802 -16.54 0.05 42.44
CA VAL A 802 -15.68 -0.30 43.59
C VAL A 802 -15.94 -1.72 44.12
N LYS A 803 -17.13 -2.28 43.89
CA LYS A 803 -17.46 -3.64 44.36
C LYS A 803 -16.72 -4.70 43.54
N LYS A 804 -16.08 -5.67 44.22
CA LYS A 804 -15.63 -6.92 43.62
C LYS A 804 -16.83 -7.64 43.03
N THR A 805 -16.75 -7.99 41.75
CA THR A 805 -17.71 -8.86 41.08
C THR A 805 -17.15 -10.29 41.09
N ASP A 806 -17.93 -11.25 41.56
CA ASP A 806 -17.49 -12.65 41.70
C ASP A 806 -17.32 -13.37 40.34
N CYS A 807 -17.84 -12.79 39.25
CA CYS A 807 -17.78 -13.36 37.91
C CYS A 807 -16.75 -12.65 37.00
N TRP A 808 -15.96 -13.44 36.26
CA TRP A 808 -14.94 -12.93 35.33
C TRP A 808 -15.56 -12.12 34.18
N SER A 809 -16.73 -12.52 33.68
CA SER A 809 -17.42 -11.79 32.61
C SER A 809 -17.90 -10.41 33.05
N ASP A 810 -18.39 -10.28 34.29
CA ASP A 810 -18.80 -8.99 34.86
C ASP A 810 -17.58 -8.09 35.14
N THR A 811 -16.45 -8.70 35.51
CA THR A 811 -15.18 -7.98 35.67
C THR A 811 -14.74 -7.36 34.34
N ILE A 812 -14.76 -8.11 33.24
CA ILE A 812 -14.44 -7.59 31.89
C ILE A 812 -15.44 -6.52 31.46
N ARG A 813 -16.74 -6.78 31.60
CA ARG A 813 -17.79 -5.82 31.22
C ARG A 813 -17.62 -4.52 31.99
N SER A 814 -17.39 -4.58 33.29
CA SER A 814 -17.23 -3.40 34.13
C SER A 814 -15.98 -2.57 33.83
N ALA A 815 -14.96 -3.18 33.20
CA ALA A 815 -13.73 -2.48 32.82
C ALA A 815 -13.93 -1.53 31.62
N PHE A 816 -14.85 -1.84 30.71
CA PHE A 816 -15.09 -1.04 29.50
C PHE A 816 -16.13 0.08 29.69
N PRO A 817 -16.13 1.12 28.83
CA PRO A 817 -17.13 2.17 28.88
C PRO A 817 -18.55 1.64 28.79
N GLN A 818 -19.41 2.08 29.72
CA GLN A 818 -20.80 1.67 29.77
C GLN A 818 -21.71 2.75 29.19
N PRO A 819 -22.77 2.36 28.45
CA PRO A 819 -23.16 0.98 28.12
C PRO A 819 -22.27 0.35 27.04
N ILE A 820 -22.06 -0.97 27.03
CA ILE A 820 -21.20 -1.66 26.03
C ILE A 820 -21.64 -1.37 24.58
N SER A 821 -22.94 -1.16 24.34
CA SER A 821 -23.45 -0.76 23.03
C SER A 821 -22.85 0.54 22.49
N SER A 822 -22.34 1.42 23.36
CA SER A 822 -21.61 2.62 22.97
C SER A 822 -20.23 2.32 22.37
N LEU A 823 -19.61 1.18 22.70
CA LEU A 823 -18.36 0.74 22.04
C LEU A 823 -18.61 0.31 20.59
N LEU A 824 -19.72 -0.39 20.34
CA LEU A 824 -20.10 -0.76 18.97
C LEU A 824 -20.37 0.48 18.13
N LEU A 825 -21.12 1.45 18.67
CA LEU A 825 -21.34 2.72 18.00
C LEU A 825 -20.02 3.49 17.79
N ALA A 826 -19.11 3.47 18.77
CA ALA A 826 -17.80 4.11 18.63
C ALA A 826 -16.96 3.50 17.50
N GLY A 827 -16.93 2.16 17.41
CA GLY A 827 -16.26 1.47 16.30
C GLY A 827 -16.89 1.79 14.94
N LEU A 828 -18.22 1.80 14.86
CA LEU A 828 -18.96 2.16 13.64
C LEU A 828 -18.66 3.60 13.22
N VAL A 829 -18.71 4.55 14.15
CA VAL A 829 -18.44 5.97 13.91
C VAL A 829 -16.99 6.20 13.53
N ALA A 830 -16.03 5.56 14.22
CA ALA A 830 -14.61 5.65 13.90
C ALA A 830 -14.31 5.12 12.50
N GLY A 831 -14.83 3.93 12.15
CA GLY A 831 -14.67 3.38 10.80
C GLY A 831 -15.34 4.25 9.72
N ALA A 832 -16.53 4.80 10.02
CA ALA A 832 -17.23 5.71 9.12
C ALA A 832 -16.45 7.01 8.90
N LEU A 833 -15.82 7.57 9.95
CA LEU A 833 -14.94 8.72 9.80
C LEU A 833 -13.76 8.37 8.87
N ARG A 834 -13.08 7.23 9.10
CA ARG A 834 -11.98 6.80 8.23
C ARG A 834 -12.39 6.69 6.76
N ALA A 835 -13.56 6.13 6.50
CA ALA A 835 -14.08 5.89 5.16
C ALA A 835 -14.79 7.11 4.52
N THR A 836 -15.09 8.16 5.30
CA THR A 836 -15.70 9.41 4.82
C THR A 836 -14.69 10.53 4.67
N ASN A 837 -13.83 10.70 5.67
CA ASN A 837 -12.72 11.64 5.69
C ASN A 837 -11.59 11.04 6.54
N THR A 838 -10.62 10.40 5.89
CA THR A 838 -9.55 9.65 6.56
C THR A 838 -8.75 10.49 7.56
N TRP A 839 -8.64 11.79 7.34
CA TRP A 839 -7.85 12.70 8.18
C TRP A 839 -8.53 13.10 9.49
N ASP A 840 -9.86 12.97 9.58
CA ASP A 840 -10.59 13.19 10.84
C ASP A 840 -10.41 12.01 11.81
N TYR A 841 -10.16 10.81 11.27
CA TYR A 841 -10.12 9.57 12.05
C TYR A 841 -9.15 9.60 13.24
N PRO A 842 -7.86 10.01 13.11
CA PRO A 842 -6.94 10.06 14.25
C PRO A 842 -7.41 11.00 15.36
N THR A 843 -7.92 12.19 14.99
CA THR A 843 -8.37 13.21 15.93
C THR A 843 -9.53 12.72 16.79
N TYR A 844 -10.59 12.18 16.16
CA TYR A 844 -11.76 11.72 16.92
C TYR A 844 -11.50 10.40 17.66
N LEU A 845 -10.61 9.54 17.16
CA LEU A 845 -10.16 8.36 17.89
C LEU A 845 -9.41 8.76 19.17
N ALA A 846 -8.51 9.74 19.08
CA ALA A 846 -7.80 10.29 20.23
C ALA A 846 -8.76 10.94 21.24
N LEU A 847 -9.75 11.73 20.77
CA LEU A 847 -10.76 12.31 21.65
C LEU A 847 -11.62 11.24 22.34
N MET A 848 -12.05 10.19 21.63
CA MET A 848 -12.77 9.05 22.21
C MET A 848 -11.91 8.30 23.23
N ALA A 849 -10.62 8.10 22.94
CA ALA A 849 -9.66 7.52 23.87
C ALA A 849 -9.55 8.35 25.15
N LEU A 850 -9.27 9.65 25.03
CA LEU A 850 -9.14 10.56 26.17
C LEU A 850 -10.45 10.64 27.00
N GLY A 851 -11.61 10.71 26.34
CA GLY A 851 -12.91 10.69 27.03
C GLY A 851 -13.17 9.37 27.77
N SER A 852 -12.71 8.24 27.21
CA SER A 852 -12.81 6.94 27.88
C SER A 852 -11.89 6.83 29.11
N LEU A 853 -10.75 7.52 29.10
CA LEU A 853 -9.73 7.49 30.15
C LEU A 853 -9.97 8.51 31.27
N LEU A 854 -10.74 9.58 31.01
CA LEU A 854 -11.00 10.62 32.01
C LEU A 854 -11.65 10.09 33.31
N PRO A 855 -12.63 9.16 33.29
CA PRO A 855 -13.14 8.54 34.52
C PRO A 855 -12.09 7.73 35.30
N LEU A 856 -11.13 7.11 34.59
CA LEU A 856 -10.04 6.37 35.21
C LEU A 856 -9.07 7.34 35.92
N TYR A 857 -8.73 8.46 35.28
CA TYR A 857 -7.94 9.52 35.91
C TYR A 857 -8.58 10.01 37.21
N ARG A 858 -9.90 10.26 37.22
CA ARG A 858 -10.62 10.63 38.45
C ARG A 858 -10.56 9.55 39.52
N HIS A 859 -10.70 8.29 39.13
CA HIS A 859 -10.65 7.16 40.06
C HIS A 859 -9.27 7.03 40.71
N LEU A 860 -8.20 7.05 39.91
CA LEU A 860 -6.82 6.99 40.38
C LEU A 860 -6.49 8.18 41.29
N ARG A 861 -6.89 9.39 40.89
CA ARG A 861 -6.67 10.59 41.68
C ARG A 861 -7.40 10.58 43.02
N HIS A 862 -8.66 10.16 43.05
CA HIS A 862 -9.40 10.02 44.30
C HIS A 862 -8.70 9.03 45.24
N ARG A 863 -8.23 7.89 44.73
CA ARG A 863 -7.49 6.91 45.54
C ARG A 863 -6.14 7.41 46.04
N MET A 864 -5.38 8.14 45.22
CA MET A 864 -4.11 8.74 45.66
C MET A 864 -4.29 9.71 46.84
N ASN A 865 -5.43 10.41 46.89
CA ASN A 865 -5.74 11.32 47.99
C ASN A 865 -6.31 10.63 49.24
N THR A 866 -6.78 9.37 49.14
CA THR A 866 -7.44 8.66 50.25
C THR A 866 -6.65 7.48 50.83
N ASP A 867 -5.78 6.81 50.06
CA ASP A 867 -5.08 5.58 50.48
C ASP A 867 -3.55 5.73 50.51
N LYS A 868 -2.94 5.45 51.68
CA LYS A 868 -1.48 5.25 51.82
C LYS A 868 -1.08 3.86 51.30
N GLY A 869 -0.63 3.78 50.06
CA GLY A 869 0.54 2.94 49.73
C GLY A 869 0.38 1.54 49.15
N GLU A 870 -0.82 1.03 48.83
CA GLU A 870 -0.93 -0.31 48.20
C GLU A 870 -1.32 -0.24 46.71
N TRP A 871 -0.32 -0.24 45.83
CA TRP A 871 -0.48 -0.43 44.38
C TRP A 871 -0.79 -1.91 44.10
N HIS A 872 -2.06 -2.30 44.13
CA HIS A 872 -2.49 -3.64 43.73
C HIS A 872 -2.89 -3.69 42.24
N ASN A 873 -2.49 -4.78 41.56
CA ASN A 873 -2.79 -5.14 40.17
C ASN A 873 -4.30 -5.27 39.87
N ASP A 874 -5.06 -4.16 39.86
CA ASP A 874 -6.46 -4.20 39.43
C ASP A 874 -6.52 -4.34 37.89
N LEU A 875 -6.77 -5.57 37.43
CA LEU A 875 -6.91 -5.93 36.02
C LEU A 875 -7.86 -4.97 35.26
N ARG A 876 -8.86 -4.39 35.92
CA ARG A 876 -9.82 -3.47 35.29
C ARG A 876 -9.19 -2.16 34.83
N VAL A 877 -8.14 -1.69 35.50
CA VAL A 877 -7.36 -0.52 35.07
C VAL A 877 -6.65 -0.83 33.76
N PHE A 878 -5.95 -1.96 33.69
CA PHE A 878 -5.28 -2.42 32.48
C PHE A 878 -6.27 -2.65 31.33
N LEU A 879 -7.40 -3.31 31.58
CA LEU A 879 -8.45 -3.52 30.58
C LEU A 879 -9.07 -2.20 30.10
N ARG A 880 -9.22 -1.18 30.98
CA ARG A 880 -9.69 0.15 30.56
C ARG A 880 -8.73 0.82 29.59
N LEU A 881 -7.42 0.68 29.80
CA LEU A 881 -6.39 1.20 28.89
C LEU A 881 -6.45 0.55 27.49
N LEU A 882 -7.06 -0.63 27.36
CA LEU A 882 -7.28 -1.29 26.07
C LEU A 882 -8.50 -0.75 25.30
N THR A 883 -9.32 0.13 25.89
CA THR A 883 -10.49 0.72 25.21
C THR A 883 -10.17 1.31 23.83
N PRO A 884 -9.11 2.13 23.66
CA PRO A 884 -8.76 2.69 22.35
C PRO A 884 -8.41 1.61 21.32
N VAL A 885 -7.71 0.56 21.76
CA VAL A 885 -7.35 -0.59 20.91
C VAL A 885 -8.61 -1.33 20.48
N VAL A 886 -9.57 -1.54 21.39
CA VAL A 886 -10.86 -2.18 21.06
C VAL A 886 -11.65 -1.35 20.05
N VAL A 887 -11.72 -0.02 20.22
CA VAL A 887 -12.41 0.86 19.26
C VAL A 887 -11.73 0.82 17.89
N LEU A 888 -10.40 0.83 17.85
CA LEU A 888 -9.62 0.68 16.62
C LEU A 888 -9.93 -0.65 15.93
N LEU A 889 -9.85 -1.77 16.65
CA LEU A 889 -10.14 -3.10 16.11
C LEU A 889 -11.59 -3.21 15.60
N LEU A 890 -12.55 -2.63 16.31
CA LEU A 890 -13.95 -2.58 15.85
C LEU A 890 -14.10 -1.73 14.59
N ALA A 891 -13.42 -0.57 14.51
CA ALA A 891 -13.42 0.26 13.31
C ALA A 891 -12.86 -0.48 12.09
N GLU A 892 -11.72 -1.15 12.25
CA GLU A 892 -11.09 -1.97 11.21
C GLU A 892 -11.97 -3.14 10.80
N LEU A 893 -12.59 -3.83 11.75
CA LEU A 893 -13.45 -4.99 11.47
C LEU A 893 -14.72 -4.58 10.71
N LEU A 894 -15.39 -3.52 11.15
CA LEU A 894 -16.64 -3.05 10.54
C LEU A 894 -16.42 -2.45 9.15
N PHE A 895 -15.28 -1.82 8.91
CA PHE A 895 -14.92 -1.23 7.61
C PHE A 895 -13.82 -2.01 6.88
N LEU A 896 -13.67 -3.31 7.17
CA LEU A 896 -12.68 -4.17 6.53
C LEU A 896 -12.82 -4.18 4.99
N PRO A 897 -14.04 -4.21 4.40
CA PRO A 897 -14.19 -4.15 2.95
C PRO A 897 -13.62 -2.85 2.36
N PHE A 898 -13.85 -1.70 3.01
CA PHE A 898 -13.27 -0.42 2.57
C PHE A 898 -11.74 -0.45 2.67
N THR A 899 -11.21 -0.83 3.84
CA THR A 899 -9.78 -0.79 4.13
C THR A 899 -8.96 -1.71 3.23
N ARG A 900 -9.53 -2.84 2.79
CA ARG A 900 -8.87 -3.76 1.84
C ARG A 900 -8.71 -3.19 0.43
N HIS A 901 -9.54 -2.23 0.04
CA HIS A 901 -9.55 -1.66 -1.31
C HIS A 901 -9.05 -0.22 -1.38
N TYR A 902 -8.70 0.39 -0.24
CA TYR A 902 -8.21 1.77 -0.17
C TYR A 902 -6.67 1.82 -0.19
N ALA A 903 -6.10 2.50 -1.18
CA ALA A 903 -4.67 2.74 -1.31
C ALA A 903 -4.31 4.15 -0.80
N VAL A 904 -3.38 4.22 0.14
CA VAL A 904 -2.96 5.46 0.82
C VAL A 904 -1.86 6.17 0.01
N ALA A 905 -2.08 7.43 -0.35
CA ALA A 905 -1.10 8.25 -1.08
C ALA A 905 0.02 8.83 -0.20
N TYR A 906 -0.31 9.28 1.02
CA TYR A 906 0.63 9.87 1.98
C TYR A 906 0.87 8.92 3.14
N SER A 907 2.13 8.53 3.37
CA SER A 907 2.47 7.42 4.29
C SER A 907 3.43 7.79 5.43
N ALA A 908 3.86 9.04 5.51
CA ALA A 908 4.80 9.52 6.53
C ALA A 908 4.39 10.91 7.03
N PHE A 909 4.93 11.30 8.19
CA PHE A 909 4.85 12.66 8.70
C PHE A 909 6.21 13.32 8.51
N GLU A 910 6.23 14.58 8.08
CA GLU A 910 7.45 15.36 7.87
C GLU A 910 7.40 16.66 8.69
N PRO A 911 8.53 17.20 9.16
CA PRO A 911 8.57 18.52 9.77
C PRO A 911 8.17 19.61 8.77
N TRP A 912 7.24 20.49 9.13
CA TRP A 912 6.93 21.68 8.33
C TRP A 912 8.12 22.65 8.38
N GLU A 913 8.61 23.12 7.24
CA GLU A 913 9.74 24.07 7.14
C GLU A 913 9.35 25.45 6.57
N GLY A 914 8.13 25.59 6.04
CA GLY A 914 7.65 26.83 5.41
C GLY A 914 7.17 27.91 6.38
N SER A 915 6.44 28.88 5.82
CA SER A 915 5.84 30.00 6.57
C SER A 915 4.98 29.53 7.75
N ARG A 916 5.13 30.20 8.90
CA ARG A 916 4.32 29.95 10.11
C ARG A 916 3.20 30.96 10.25
N THR A 917 2.10 30.58 10.90
CA THR A 917 0.95 31.48 11.07
C THR A 917 1.31 32.65 11.99
N PRO A 918 1.14 33.92 11.56
CA PRO A 918 1.32 35.07 12.44
C PRO A 918 0.22 35.15 13.49
N LEU A 919 0.55 35.67 14.68
CA LEU A 919 -0.42 35.77 15.80
C LEU A 919 -1.68 36.57 15.44
N GLY A 920 -1.53 37.69 14.71
CA GLY A 920 -2.67 38.50 14.26
C GLY A 920 -3.62 37.74 13.34
N ILE A 921 -3.08 36.86 12.48
CA ILE A 921 -3.88 36.01 11.59
C ILE A 921 -4.59 34.91 12.38
N TYR A 922 -3.91 34.30 13.34
CA TYR A 922 -4.53 33.31 14.23
C TYR A 922 -5.73 33.90 15.01
N LEU A 923 -5.63 35.17 15.44
CA LEU A 923 -6.75 35.89 16.05
C LEU A 923 -7.86 36.22 15.06
N ILE A 924 -7.55 36.48 13.78
CA ILE A 924 -8.58 36.62 12.74
C ILE A 924 -9.32 35.29 12.56
N MET A 925 -8.61 34.17 12.51
CA MET A 925 -9.18 32.84 12.31
C MET A 925 -10.05 32.39 13.49
N TYR A 926 -9.53 32.52 14.71
CA TYR A 926 -10.12 31.89 15.90
C TYR A 926 -10.60 32.86 16.97
N GLY A 927 -10.40 34.18 16.82
CA GLY A 927 -10.65 35.17 17.87
C GLY A 927 -12.09 35.17 18.40
N VAL A 928 -13.08 34.96 17.52
CA VAL A 928 -14.51 34.84 17.89
C VAL A 928 -14.74 33.68 18.87
N PHE A 929 -13.98 32.60 18.73
CA PHE A 929 -14.08 31.40 19.58
C PHE A 929 -13.17 31.49 20.81
N LEU A 930 -11.98 32.08 20.66
CA LEU A 930 -11.01 32.24 21.74
C LEU A 930 -11.49 33.21 22.81
N PHE A 931 -12.17 34.30 22.44
CA PHE A 931 -12.65 35.30 23.41
C PHE A 931 -13.52 34.69 24.53
N PRO A 932 -14.60 33.94 24.25
CA PRO A 932 -15.39 33.30 25.31
C PRO A 932 -14.63 32.20 26.06
N ILE A 933 -13.69 31.49 25.42
CA ILE A 933 -12.84 30.48 26.07
C ILE A 933 -11.90 31.15 27.10
N ILE A 934 -11.24 32.23 26.69
CA ILE A 934 -10.34 33.00 27.56
C ILE A 934 -11.11 33.60 28.72
N GLY A 935 -12.25 34.26 28.45
CA GLY A 935 -13.09 34.84 29.49
C GLY A 935 -13.60 33.80 30.49
N SER A 936 -14.07 32.64 30.00
CA SER A 936 -14.50 31.55 30.87
C SER A 936 -13.35 30.91 31.66
N GLY A 937 -12.15 30.86 31.08
CA GLY A 937 -10.92 30.39 31.73
C GLY A 937 -10.50 31.28 32.89
N PHE A 938 -10.49 32.60 32.69
CA PHE A 938 -10.23 33.56 33.76
C PHE A 938 -11.25 33.47 34.89
N VAL A 939 -12.54 33.38 34.56
CA VAL A 939 -13.59 33.24 35.58
C VAL A 939 -13.45 31.93 36.36
N ALA A 940 -13.16 30.81 35.67
CA ALA A 940 -12.97 29.51 36.30
C ALA A 940 -11.69 29.49 37.18
N GLY A 941 -10.60 30.08 36.69
CA GLY A 941 -9.35 30.22 37.42
C GLY A 941 -9.50 31.09 38.66
N ALA A 942 -10.17 32.23 38.55
CA ALA A 942 -10.43 33.12 39.69
C ALA A 942 -11.23 32.42 40.80
N LYS A 943 -12.28 31.66 40.43
CA LYS A 943 -13.06 30.86 41.39
C LYS A 943 -12.21 29.77 42.05
N TRP A 944 -11.39 29.08 41.26
CA TRP A 944 -10.50 28.06 41.80
C TRP A 944 -9.49 28.64 42.80
N ILE A 945 -8.90 29.79 42.50
CA ILE A 945 -7.98 30.51 43.42
C ILE A 945 -8.71 30.93 44.70
N GLN A 946 -9.93 31.49 44.60
CA GLN A 946 -10.74 31.88 45.76
C GLN A 946 -11.07 30.68 46.67
N ASN A 947 -11.40 29.52 46.08
CA ASN A 947 -11.72 28.31 46.83
C ASN A 947 -10.47 27.66 47.46
N ALA A 948 -9.32 27.76 46.80
CA ALA A 948 -8.04 27.30 47.36
C ALA A 948 -7.61 28.13 48.56
N HIS A 949 -7.85 29.45 48.54
CA HIS A 949 -7.55 30.35 49.67
C HIS A 949 -8.41 30.12 50.91
N THR A 950 -9.61 29.54 50.77
CA THR A 950 -10.56 29.38 51.88
C THR A 950 -10.48 28.03 52.59
N LYS A 951 -9.89 26.99 51.98
CA LYS A 951 -9.86 25.62 52.53
C LYS A 951 -8.48 25.12 52.96
N GLU A 952 -7.39 25.62 52.40
CA GLU A 952 -6.03 25.17 52.71
C GLU A 952 -5.18 26.37 53.16
N GLY A 953 -5.03 26.50 54.48
CA GLY A 953 -4.14 27.47 55.09
C GLY A 953 -2.70 27.22 54.64
N HIS A 954 -2.19 28.16 53.83
CA HIS A 954 -0.82 28.33 53.35
C HIS A 954 -0.39 27.58 52.07
N TYR A 955 0.28 28.38 51.20
CA TYR A 955 1.10 28.05 50.02
C TYR A 955 0.54 28.00 48.57
N PRO A 956 -0.67 28.47 48.20
CA PRO A 956 -1.05 28.47 46.79
C PRO A 956 -0.31 29.54 45.97
N LEU A 957 -0.09 30.75 46.52
CA LEU A 957 0.44 31.88 45.73
C LEU A 957 1.91 31.71 45.33
N ARG A 958 2.78 31.20 46.23
CA ARG A 958 4.22 31.04 45.97
C ARG A 958 4.49 29.90 44.99
N THR A 959 3.76 28.78 45.12
CA THR A 959 3.82 27.64 44.20
C THR A 959 3.28 28.03 42.82
N PHE A 960 2.19 28.81 42.77
CA PHE A 960 1.62 29.34 41.53
C PHE A 960 2.52 30.38 40.85
N LEU A 961 3.17 31.25 41.61
CA LEU A 961 4.17 32.21 41.09
C LEU A 961 5.42 31.50 40.58
N VAL A 962 5.94 30.49 41.28
CA VAL A 962 7.11 29.71 40.81
C VAL A 962 6.77 28.88 39.58
N PHE A 963 5.62 28.18 39.55
CA PHE A 963 5.16 27.48 38.34
C PHE A 963 4.88 28.45 37.19
N GLY A 964 4.25 29.58 37.46
CA GLY A 964 3.96 30.61 36.47
C GLY A 964 5.24 31.22 35.88
N LEU A 965 6.21 31.57 36.72
CA LEU A 965 7.50 32.11 36.27
C LEU A 965 8.31 31.06 35.50
N SER A 966 8.33 29.80 35.98
CA SER A 966 9.02 28.69 35.29
C SER A 966 8.38 28.38 33.95
N ALA A 967 7.05 28.40 33.87
CA ALA A 967 6.29 28.22 32.63
C ALA A 967 6.52 29.38 31.65
N ILE A 968 6.61 30.62 32.13
CA ILE A 968 6.92 31.79 31.31
C ILE A 968 8.37 31.71 30.79
N VAL A 969 9.34 31.34 31.62
CA VAL A 969 10.74 31.16 31.17
C VAL A 969 10.84 30.03 30.14
N LEU A 970 10.21 28.88 30.40
CA LEU A 970 10.17 27.77 29.44
C LEU A 970 9.44 28.14 28.16
N LEU A 971 8.35 28.92 28.24
CA LEU A 971 7.63 29.43 27.09
C LEU A 971 8.49 30.37 26.26
N VAL A 972 9.13 31.36 26.87
CA VAL A 972 10.01 32.31 26.19
C VAL A 972 11.16 31.55 25.51
N LEU A 973 11.76 30.58 26.20
CA LEU A 973 12.85 29.76 25.68
C LEU A 973 12.37 28.87 24.53
N PHE A 974 11.20 28.24 24.67
CA PHE A 974 10.58 27.43 23.63
C PHE A 974 10.24 28.24 22.38
N VAL A 975 9.58 29.39 22.53
CA VAL A 975 9.19 30.26 21.41
C VAL A 975 10.42 30.86 20.72
N TYR A 976 11.43 31.26 21.50
CA TYR A 976 12.70 31.77 20.95
C TYR A 976 13.43 30.72 20.10
N LEU A 977 13.45 29.46 20.56
CA LEU A 977 14.11 28.36 19.84
C LEU A 977 13.35 27.94 18.58
N ILE A 978 12.02 28.02 18.60
CA ILE A 978 11.16 27.37 17.61
C ILE A 978 10.58 28.35 16.57
N LYS A 979 10.61 29.66 16.85
CA LYS A 979 10.15 30.72 15.94
C LYS A 979 8.69 30.58 15.47
N VAL A 980 7.82 29.93 16.27
CA VAL A 980 6.38 29.80 15.99
C VAL A 980 5.60 30.91 16.73
N PRO A 981 5.01 31.91 16.02
CA PRO A 981 4.42 33.08 16.68
C PRO A 981 3.19 32.77 17.54
N ILE A 982 2.33 31.83 17.13
CA ILE A 982 1.08 31.53 17.85
C ILE A 982 1.33 30.90 19.23
N ALA A 983 2.51 30.32 19.46
CA ALA A 983 2.86 29.65 20.71
C ALA A 983 2.80 30.60 21.92
N TRP A 984 3.02 31.91 21.73
CA TRP A 984 2.84 32.95 22.76
C TRP A 984 1.43 32.98 23.37
N LEU A 985 0.41 32.60 22.60
CA LEU A 985 -0.97 32.56 23.06
C LEU A 985 -1.40 31.13 23.41
N VAL A 986 -1.07 30.17 22.54
CA VAL A 986 -1.60 28.81 22.63
C VAL A 986 -1.07 28.05 23.85
N ILE A 987 0.22 28.20 24.20
CA ILE A 987 0.82 27.47 25.32
C ILE A 987 0.27 27.96 26.68
N PRO A 988 0.22 29.28 26.99
CA PRO A 988 -0.41 29.75 28.22
C PRO A 988 -1.85 29.29 28.38
N LEU A 989 -2.64 29.33 27.30
CA LEU A 989 -4.02 28.85 27.33
C LEU A 989 -4.11 27.34 27.51
N GLY A 990 -3.20 26.57 26.91
CA GLY A 990 -3.09 25.12 27.10
C GLY A 990 -2.74 24.76 28.55
N LEU A 991 -1.80 25.48 29.16
CA LEU A 991 -1.44 25.32 30.58
C LEU A 991 -2.60 25.70 31.51
N MET A 992 -3.34 26.78 31.20
CA MET A 992 -4.55 27.15 31.93
C MET A 992 -5.60 26.03 31.84
N ALA A 993 -5.84 25.48 30.64
CA ALA A 993 -6.77 24.38 30.43
C ALA A 993 -6.34 23.11 31.21
N LEU A 994 -5.04 22.79 31.23
CA LEU A 994 -4.48 21.68 32.00
C LEU A 994 -4.65 21.88 33.51
N ALA A 995 -4.40 23.10 34.01
CA ALA A 995 -4.59 23.43 35.42
C ALA A 995 -6.07 23.31 35.83
N LEU A 996 -6.99 23.81 35.01
CA LEU A 996 -8.43 23.71 35.25
C LEU A 996 -8.95 22.27 35.13
N LEU A 997 -8.38 21.46 34.23
CA LEU A 997 -8.64 20.01 34.17
C LEU A 997 -8.20 19.31 35.47
N ALA A 998 -7.08 19.76 36.04
CA ALA A 998 -6.52 19.26 37.29
C ALA A 998 -7.11 19.91 38.55
N ALA A 999 -8.11 20.79 38.49
CA ALA A 999 -8.70 21.36 39.70
C ALA A 999 -9.59 20.34 40.46
N ASN A 1000 -9.54 20.34 41.80
CA ASN A 1000 -10.26 19.37 42.66
C ASN A 1000 -11.80 19.55 42.63
N GLU A 1001 -12.31 20.75 42.36
CA GLU A 1001 -13.75 21.08 42.48
C GLU A 1001 -14.50 21.16 41.14
N THR A 1002 -13.88 20.76 40.03
CA THR A 1002 -14.52 20.84 38.72
C THR A 1002 -15.43 19.65 38.44
N SER A 1003 -16.65 19.93 37.97
CA SER A 1003 -17.59 18.89 37.54
C SER A 1003 -17.03 18.07 36.38
N ALA A 1004 -17.54 16.85 36.21
CA ALA A 1004 -17.12 15.97 35.12
C ALA A 1004 -17.23 16.61 33.72
N ARG A 1005 -18.27 17.43 33.53
CA ARG A 1005 -18.53 18.17 32.30
C ARG A 1005 -17.56 19.34 32.11
N ALA A 1006 -17.21 20.05 33.19
CA ALA A 1006 -16.22 21.13 33.14
C ALA A 1006 -14.81 20.60 32.83
N GLN A 1007 -14.42 19.47 33.42
CA GLN A 1007 -13.17 18.80 33.06
C GLN A 1007 -13.15 18.40 31.59
N MET A 1008 -14.26 17.88 31.08
CA MET A 1008 -14.38 17.51 29.67
C MET A 1008 -14.22 18.72 28.74
N LEU A 1009 -14.82 19.86 29.10
CA LEU A 1009 -14.67 21.11 28.36
C LEU A 1009 -13.20 21.54 28.28
N TRP A 1010 -12.50 21.56 29.41
CA TRP A 1010 -11.09 21.98 29.45
C TRP A 1010 -10.15 21.01 28.75
N LEU A 1011 -10.46 19.71 28.79
CA LEU A 1011 -9.76 18.70 27.99
C LEU A 1011 -9.88 18.99 26.49
N TRP A 1012 -11.08 19.33 26.00
CA TRP A 1012 -11.28 19.72 24.60
C TRP A 1012 -10.59 21.02 24.22
N VAL A 1013 -10.66 22.04 25.07
CA VAL A 1013 -9.95 23.30 24.85
C VAL A 1013 -8.44 23.04 24.73
N GLY A 1014 -7.87 22.29 25.68
CA GLY A 1014 -6.45 21.93 25.64
C GLY A 1014 -6.08 21.12 24.39
N THR A 1015 -6.93 20.17 23.98
CA THR A 1015 -6.69 19.35 22.78
C THR A 1015 -6.76 20.18 21.50
N ALA A 1016 -7.76 21.06 21.36
CA ALA A 1016 -7.90 21.95 20.21
C ALA A 1016 -6.71 22.90 20.08
N LEU A 1017 -6.26 23.47 21.20
CA LEU A 1017 -5.05 24.30 21.27
C LEU A 1017 -3.80 23.51 20.86
N ALA A 1018 -3.62 22.29 21.38
CA ALA A 1018 -2.51 21.42 21.02
C ALA A 1018 -2.50 21.05 19.53
N LEU A 1019 -3.66 20.73 18.95
CA LEU A 1019 -3.78 20.45 17.51
C LEU A 1019 -3.46 21.68 16.66
N SER A 1020 -3.95 22.87 17.05
CA SER A 1020 -3.64 24.12 16.35
C SER A 1020 -2.16 24.48 16.40
N LEU A 1021 -1.44 24.04 17.45
CA LEU A 1021 0.00 24.18 17.55
C LEU A 1021 0.72 23.09 16.75
N GLY A 1022 0.20 21.85 16.74
CA GLY A 1022 0.81 20.71 16.06
C GLY A 1022 0.90 20.86 14.53
N VAL A 1023 -0.10 21.48 13.91
CA VAL A 1023 -0.08 21.78 12.46
C VAL A 1023 0.98 22.79 12.07
N GLU A 1024 1.49 23.57 13.02
CA GLU A 1024 2.65 24.44 12.79
C GLU A 1024 3.97 23.66 12.81
N PHE A 1025 3.98 22.33 13.01
CA PHE A 1025 5.21 21.53 13.08
C PHE A 1025 5.26 20.35 12.13
N ILE A 1026 4.10 19.78 11.82
CA ILE A 1026 4.00 18.49 11.15
C ILE A 1026 3.14 18.63 9.91
N VAL A 1027 3.64 18.15 8.78
CA VAL A 1027 2.93 17.92 7.53
C VAL A 1027 2.96 16.43 7.17
N LEU A 1028 2.19 16.02 6.17
CA LEU A 1028 1.99 14.64 5.71
C LEU A 1028 2.55 14.43 4.30
#